data_AF-A0AAE0HC29-F1
#
_entry.id   AF-A0AAE0HC29-F1
#
_cell.length_a   1.000
_cell.length_b   1.000
_cell.length_c   1.000
_cell.angle_alpha   90.00
_cell.angle_beta   90.00
_cell.angle_gamma   90.00
#
_symmetry.space_group_name_H-M   'P 1'
#
loop_
_entity.id
_entity.type
_entity.pdbx_description
1 polymer ?
#
loop_
_entity_poly.entity_id
_entity_poly.type
_entity_poly.pdbx_seq_one_letter_code
_entity_poly.pdbx_strand_id
1 'polypeptide(L)'
;MDQDQRSVTSDAEPGGLQAPTTGNGVRWRRGLDPRDVDRLNQAREDQAAIVEEIPVDKAGLGAFSVACLLFNRLIGSGVFNSGSVIFYNTQSIGASLLIWLYGVVMALSGIILYIELGLTVPRWQLRDGTKISTPRSGAELVYFNYFLKVPRYLATCVFGVSFLVFGNTATNSVAFAVAALQAAGATATANKIVGLAIAANTFSCLLHSMSRKWGIRLNNLLGSLKLLMLVVMIIFGLVFLDRRVSDANFSSETSFSKTPKTPTGVYRYAEALIYVIFPFGGFHQANYEAPADLNEQVLAEIKNPRRNFAWTSSLGVGLLCILFMTVNVLYAAIIPKEILFKPGQDIPLEFFMRTIGRVASEPRHVRAACGALRALSAIGNVIVFTFTAARVKQEVAKEGIFPFSLYLASSYEFSLRHGFRRLPAHKAGHHLYTQKAPAAAVALHWIITTLLILAAVLGTAAAETATEGIFSHLPGYSLLLMAYVYGLDIIWFAVIGVGMLWLRLWPGSKWRYKSPVPHVLGVAAAVVFTATNVFPLIAIWVPDPMEPFMVRSSGKVPWFSSQTMTLAILGAAGAYWLGFRFYLWHRRTKYGEMLKVTRVPVFKGGQGGRGGLVLLYEIIRVQRKDWVPEEENQEKQPESAENSI
;
A
#
# COMPACT_ATOMS: atom_id res chain seq x y z
N MET A 1 -37.86 -13.27 -41.83
CA MET A 1 -38.19 -13.33 -40.39
C MET A 1 -36.99 -13.93 -39.68
N ASP A 2 -36.62 -13.24 -38.61
CA ASP A 2 -35.83 -13.67 -37.46
C ASP A 2 -34.34 -13.96 -37.61
N GLN A 3 -33.57 -12.90 -37.34
CA GLN A 3 -32.80 -12.74 -36.08
C GLN A 3 -32.40 -14.09 -35.42
N ASP A 4 -31.15 -14.37 -35.13
CA ASP A 4 -30.32 -13.46 -34.38
C ASP A 4 -28.84 -13.63 -34.69
N GLN A 5 -28.24 -12.47 -34.90
CA GLN A 5 -26.82 -12.29 -34.95
C GLN A 5 -26.26 -12.64 -33.58
N ARG A 6 -25.37 -13.63 -33.61
CA ARG A 6 -24.08 -13.55 -33.00
C ARG A 6 -24.04 -12.67 -31.67
N SER A 7 -23.98 -13.25 -30.41
CA SER A 7 -23.22 -12.95 -29.09
C SER A 7 -21.89 -13.78 -28.69
N VAL A 8 -20.64 -13.23 -28.63
CA VAL A 8 -19.36 -13.92 -28.27
C VAL A 8 -18.96 -13.37 -26.91
N THR A 9 -18.95 -14.25 -25.93
CA THR A 9 -18.45 -14.09 -24.56
C THR A 9 -17.93 -15.46 -24.11
N SER A 10 -17.13 -15.48 -23.05
CA SER A 10 -16.30 -16.62 -22.65
C SER A 10 -17.08 -17.92 -22.59
N ASP A 11 -16.80 -18.80 -23.57
CA ASP A 11 -16.88 -20.26 -23.53
C ASP A 11 -17.53 -20.86 -24.79
N ALA A 12 -16.88 -21.68 -25.61
CA ALA A 12 -17.60 -22.67 -26.44
C ALA A 12 -16.65 -23.83 -26.77
N GLU A 13 -17.12 -25.07 -26.65
CA GLU A 13 -16.43 -26.28 -27.12
C GLU A 13 -17.12 -26.83 -28.40
N PRO A 14 -16.48 -27.76 -29.14
CA PRO A 14 -16.65 -27.88 -30.58
C PRO A 14 -17.79 -28.84 -30.96
N GLY A 15 -18.76 -28.34 -31.73
CA GLY A 15 -19.71 -29.14 -32.48
C GLY A 15 -19.62 -28.73 -33.95
N GLY A 16 -19.23 -29.67 -34.81
CA GLY A 16 -18.62 -29.42 -36.11
C GLY A 16 -19.43 -28.63 -37.13
N LEU A 17 -18.73 -27.75 -37.86
CA LEU A 17 -18.77 -27.62 -39.32
C LEU A 17 -17.76 -26.56 -39.77
N GLN A 18 -17.17 -26.81 -40.94
CA GLN A 18 -15.95 -26.19 -41.48
C GLN A 18 -16.01 -24.66 -41.62
N ALA A 19 -14.88 -24.00 -41.32
CA ALA A 19 -14.68 -22.57 -41.43
C ALA A 19 -14.35 -22.13 -42.87
N PRO A 20 -14.87 -20.98 -43.35
CA PRO A 20 -14.22 -20.24 -44.42
C PRO A 20 -13.33 -19.14 -43.85
N THR A 21 -12.09 -19.16 -44.34
CA THR A 21 -11.01 -18.19 -44.16
C THR A 21 -11.37 -16.79 -44.67
N THR A 22 -10.98 -15.75 -43.91
CA THR A 22 -10.17 -14.56 -44.29
C THR A 22 -10.56 -13.31 -43.48
N GLY A 23 -9.57 -12.66 -42.84
CA GLY A 23 -9.69 -11.31 -42.25
C GLY A 23 -9.47 -11.23 -40.73
N ASN A 24 -8.24 -10.93 -40.30
CA ASN A 24 -7.76 -10.86 -38.91
C ASN A 24 -8.40 -9.76 -38.04
N GLY A 25 -9.54 -10.05 -37.39
CA GLY A 25 -10.04 -9.24 -36.28
C GLY A 25 -11.18 -9.91 -35.52
N VAL A 26 -10.92 -10.42 -34.31
CA VAL A 26 -11.95 -10.96 -33.42
C VAL A 26 -12.88 -9.82 -33.00
N ARG A 27 -14.12 -9.82 -33.51
CA ARG A 27 -15.12 -8.79 -33.24
C ARG A 27 -16.03 -9.22 -32.08
N TRP A 28 -15.82 -8.62 -30.91
CA TRP A 28 -16.56 -8.89 -29.67
C TRP A 28 -18.01 -8.40 -29.73
N ARG A 29 -18.92 -9.11 -29.06
CA ARG A 29 -20.36 -8.85 -29.14
C ARG A 29 -20.87 -8.10 -27.89
N ARG A 30 -21.99 -7.37 -28.01
CA ARG A 30 -22.46 -6.38 -27.01
C ARG A 30 -23.35 -7.06 -25.96
N GLY A 31 -22.87 -7.23 -24.73
CA GLY A 31 -23.65 -7.83 -23.62
C GLY A 31 -22.81 -8.72 -22.71
N LEU A 32 -23.43 -9.24 -21.65
CA LEU A 32 -22.92 -10.37 -20.86
C LEU A 32 -23.32 -11.69 -21.56
N ASP A 33 -22.54 -12.75 -21.38
CA ASP A 33 -22.94 -14.09 -21.83
C ASP A 33 -24.18 -14.54 -21.05
N PRO A 34 -25.19 -15.15 -21.70
CA PRO A 34 -26.28 -15.82 -20.98
C PRO A 34 -25.79 -16.81 -19.91
N ARG A 35 -24.69 -17.54 -20.15
CA ARG A 35 -24.13 -18.48 -19.17
C ARG A 35 -23.40 -17.79 -18.03
N ASP A 36 -22.82 -16.61 -18.30
CA ASP A 36 -22.25 -15.80 -17.23
C ASP A 36 -23.36 -15.24 -16.33
N VAL A 37 -24.53 -14.92 -16.90
CA VAL A 37 -25.73 -14.58 -16.13
C VAL A 37 -26.18 -15.77 -15.27
N ASP A 38 -26.25 -16.98 -15.83
CA ASP A 38 -26.61 -18.18 -15.07
C ASP A 38 -25.62 -18.48 -13.95
N ARG A 39 -24.31 -18.38 -14.23
CA ARG A 39 -23.25 -18.53 -13.22
C ARG A 39 -23.36 -17.50 -12.10
N LEU A 40 -23.68 -16.25 -12.45
CA LEU A 40 -23.90 -15.19 -11.48
C LEU A 40 -25.12 -15.48 -10.59
N ASN A 41 -26.21 -15.98 -11.18
CA ASN A 41 -27.40 -16.38 -10.42
C ASN A 41 -27.08 -17.54 -9.47
N GLN A 42 -26.42 -18.59 -9.95
CA GLN A 42 -25.99 -19.71 -9.12
C GLN A 42 -25.01 -19.29 -8.02
N ALA A 43 -24.09 -18.36 -8.33
CA ALA A 43 -23.15 -17.85 -7.35
C ALA A 43 -23.80 -16.94 -6.30
N ARG A 44 -24.93 -16.30 -6.61
CA ARG A 44 -25.70 -15.52 -5.62
C ARG A 44 -26.48 -16.41 -4.65
N GLU A 45 -26.81 -17.62 -5.06
CA GLU A 45 -27.51 -18.62 -4.23
C GLU A 45 -26.53 -19.51 -3.42
N ASP A 46 -25.29 -19.65 -3.89
CA ASP A 46 -24.25 -20.46 -3.21
C ASP A 46 -23.68 -19.72 -1.98
N GLN A 47 -23.89 -20.29 -0.79
CA GLN A 47 -23.33 -19.77 0.46
C GLN A 47 -21.80 -19.83 0.53
N ALA A 48 -21.17 -20.66 -0.31
CA ALA A 48 -19.72 -20.76 -0.44
C ALA A 48 -19.14 -19.81 -1.51
N ALA A 49 -19.99 -18.97 -2.11
CA ALA A 49 -19.60 -18.03 -3.16
C ALA A 49 -19.81 -16.56 -2.74
N ILE A 50 -18.95 -15.70 -3.26
CA ILE A 50 -19.07 -14.25 -3.17
C ILE A 50 -19.06 -13.73 -4.61
N VAL A 51 -20.12 -13.02 -4.97
CA VAL A 51 -20.18 -12.26 -6.23
C VAL A 51 -19.75 -10.85 -5.93
N GLU A 52 -18.52 -10.54 -6.32
CA GLU A 52 -18.04 -9.17 -6.33
C GLU A 52 -18.51 -8.52 -7.63
N GLU A 53 -19.50 -7.64 -7.47
CA GLU A 53 -19.83 -6.70 -8.51
C GLU A 53 -18.77 -5.62 -8.52
N ILE A 54 -18.33 -5.25 -9.71
CA ILE A 54 -17.46 -4.13 -9.92
C ILE A 54 -18.40 -3.00 -10.44
N PRO A 55 -18.82 -2.02 -9.60
CA PRO A 55 -19.85 -1.05 -9.96
C PRO A 55 -19.57 -0.11 -11.14
N VAL A 56 -20.36 -0.30 -12.19
CA VAL A 56 -20.38 0.48 -13.43
C VAL A 56 -20.95 1.90 -13.24
N ASP A 57 -20.50 2.66 -12.24
CA ASP A 57 -21.01 4.02 -12.07
C ASP A 57 -20.40 4.92 -13.16
N LYS A 58 -21.23 5.74 -13.82
CA LYS A 58 -20.77 6.77 -14.79
C LYS A 58 -19.88 7.85 -14.12
N ALA A 59 -19.72 7.76 -12.79
CA ALA A 59 -19.06 8.69 -11.89
C ALA A 59 -18.03 8.04 -10.91
N GLY A 60 -17.21 7.06 -11.32
CA GLY A 60 -16.08 6.53 -10.51
C GLY A 60 -14.63 7.04 -10.71
N LEU A 61 -14.10 7.98 -9.92
CA LEU A 61 -12.65 8.36 -9.81
C LEU A 61 -11.82 8.68 -11.09
N GLY A 62 -11.71 9.96 -11.43
CA GLY A 62 -10.84 10.44 -12.51
C GLY A 62 -9.34 10.39 -12.16
N ALA A 63 -8.48 10.67 -13.16
CA ALA A 63 -7.01 10.73 -12.99
C ALA A 63 -6.58 11.67 -11.85
N PHE A 64 -7.33 12.76 -11.63
CA PHE A 64 -7.12 13.67 -10.51
C PHE A 64 -7.34 12.98 -9.15
N SER A 65 -8.36 12.14 -9.03
CA SER A 65 -8.62 11.41 -7.79
C SER A 65 -7.58 10.34 -7.52
N VAL A 66 -7.07 9.66 -8.56
CA VAL A 66 -5.92 8.74 -8.46
C VAL A 66 -4.68 9.50 -7.96
N ALA A 67 -4.38 10.66 -8.55
CA ALA A 67 -3.26 11.49 -8.12
C ALA A 67 -3.43 11.93 -6.65
N CYS A 68 -4.64 12.32 -6.24
CA CYS A 68 -4.93 12.66 -4.85
C CYS A 68 -4.79 11.46 -3.89
N LEU A 69 -5.12 10.23 -4.31
CA LEU A 69 -4.90 9.01 -3.51
C LEU A 69 -3.39 8.80 -3.28
N LEU A 70 -2.59 8.92 -4.34
CA LEU A 70 -1.13 8.90 -4.27
C LEU A 70 -0.57 9.98 -3.34
N PHE A 71 -1.02 11.23 -3.50
CA PHE A 71 -0.58 12.35 -2.67
C PHE A 71 -0.94 12.16 -1.21
N ASN A 72 -2.16 11.71 -0.90
CA ASN A 72 -2.56 11.43 0.48
C ASN A 72 -1.73 10.34 1.13
N ARG A 73 -1.36 9.31 0.35
CA ARG A 73 -0.59 8.18 0.83
C ARG A 73 0.89 8.48 1.02
N LEU A 74 1.51 9.19 0.09
CA LEU A 74 2.95 9.49 0.14
C LEU A 74 3.23 10.68 1.08
N ILE A 75 2.38 11.72 1.04
CA ILE A 75 2.50 12.86 1.95
C ILE A 75 1.87 12.47 3.30
N GLY A 76 2.66 11.78 4.14
CA GLY A 76 2.29 11.35 5.49
C GLY A 76 3.18 11.96 6.57
N SER A 77 3.27 11.30 7.72
CA SER A 77 4.16 11.72 8.80
C SER A 77 5.64 11.57 8.45
N GLY A 78 5.98 10.68 7.51
CA GLY A 78 7.36 10.37 7.14
C GLY A 78 8.16 11.54 6.59
N VAL A 79 7.59 12.37 5.71
CA VAL A 79 8.32 13.52 5.12
C VAL A 79 8.74 14.54 6.18
N PHE A 80 7.97 14.63 7.26
CA PHE A 80 8.23 15.54 8.38
C PHE A 80 9.17 14.96 9.42
N ASN A 81 9.07 13.65 9.68
CA ASN A 81 9.70 13.02 10.83
C ASN A 81 11.00 12.28 10.49
N SER A 82 11.19 11.84 9.24
CA SER A 82 12.33 10.99 8.88
C SER A 82 13.64 11.76 8.79
N GLY A 83 13.57 13.06 8.43
CA GLY A 83 14.74 13.92 8.32
C GLY A 83 15.57 13.96 9.60
N SER A 84 14.94 13.99 10.78
CA SER A 84 15.67 14.10 12.05
C SER A 84 16.53 12.87 12.34
N VAL A 85 16.09 11.68 11.91
CA VAL A 85 16.92 10.48 12.03
C VAL A 85 18.00 10.45 10.96
N ILE A 86 17.70 10.84 9.73
CA ILE A 86 18.68 10.83 8.63
C ILE A 86 19.85 11.80 8.91
N PHE A 87 19.57 13.02 9.35
CA PHE A 87 20.60 13.99 9.71
C PHE A 87 21.39 13.54 10.95
N TYR A 88 20.71 13.02 11.98
CA TYR A 88 21.38 12.49 13.16
C TYR A 88 22.29 11.29 12.83
N ASN A 89 21.82 10.36 12.00
CA ASN A 89 22.59 9.16 11.71
C ASN A 89 23.77 9.40 10.81
N THR A 90 23.66 10.28 9.82
CA THR A 90 24.78 10.53 8.92
C THR A 90 25.82 11.50 9.50
N GLN A 91 25.39 12.44 10.36
CA GLN A 91 26.21 13.55 10.83
C GLN A 91 26.91 14.32 9.69
N SER A 92 26.31 14.34 8.50
CA SER A 92 26.80 15.04 7.32
C SER A 92 25.61 15.48 6.47
N ILE A 93 25.63 16.75 6.04
CA ILE A 93 24.57 17.32 5.19
C ILE A 93 24.57 16.64 3.83
N GLY A 94 25.74 16.51 3.20
CA GLY A 94 25.88 15.85 1.89
C GLY A 94 25.42 14.39 1.94
N ALA A 95 25.86 13.62 2.94
CA ALA A 95 25.44 12.23 3.10
C ALA A 95 23.92 12.10 3.38
N SER A 96 23.33 13.00 4.17
CA SER A 96 21.88 13.03 4.40
C SER A 96 21.09 13.21 3.10
N LEU A 97 21.52 14.13 2.24
CA LEU A 97 20.85 14.42 0.98
C LEU A 97 21.04 13.27 -0.03
N LEU A 98 22.18 12.57 0.00
CA LEU A 98 22.36 11.34 -0.77
C LEU A 98 21.44 10.22 -0.30
N ILE A 99 21.12 10.12 1.00
CA ILE A 99 20.11 9.18 1.50
C ILE A 99 18.71 9.57 0.99
N TRP A 100 18.36 10.86 0.95
CA TRP A 100 17.11 11.30 0.32
C TRP A 100 17.05 10.96 -1.17
N LEU A 101 18.16 11.16 -1.90
CA LEU A 101 18.29 10.78 -3.30
C LEU A 101 18.16 9.26 -3.49
N TYR A 102 18.71 8.46 -2.58
CA TYR A 102 18.51 7.01 -2.57
C TYR A 102 17.03 6.65 -2.48
N GLY A 103 16.27 7.31 -1.60
CA GLY A 103 14.82 7.14 -1.51
C GLY A 103 14.10 7.46 -2.82
N VAL A 104 14.51 8.52 -3.52
CA VAL A 104 13.99 8.87 -4.86
C VAL A 104 14.29 7.78 -5.88
N VAL A 105 15.52 7.30 -5.94
CA VAL A 105 15.93 6.25 -6.88
C VAL A 105 15.18 4.94 -6.61
N MET A 106 14.98 4.60 -5.34
CA MET A 106 14.18 3.45 -4.92
C MET A 106 12.70 3.62 -5.34
N ALA A 107 12.10 4.79 -5.12
CA ALA A 107 10.70 5.04 -5.50
C ALA A 107 10.46 4.99 -7.01
N LEU A 108 11.38 5.59 -7.80
CA LEU A 108 11.28 5.61 -9.26
C LEU A 108 11.48 4.22 -9.88
N SER A 109 12.43 3.44 -9.36
CA SER A 109 12.59 2.04 -9.79
C SER A 109 11.40 1.18 -9.36
N GLY A 110 10.92 1.35 -8.13
CA GLY A 110 9.76 0.66 -7.60
C GLY A 110 8.49 0.89 -8.41
N ILE A 111 8.16 2.15 -8.74
CA ILE A 111 6.94 2.44 -9.50
C ILE A 111 6.95 1.83 -10.90
N ILE A 112 8.12 1.71 -11.55
CA ILE A 112 8.25 1.03 -12.84
C ILE A 112 7.89 -0.46 -12.70
N LEU A 113 8.45 -1.14 -11.70
CA LEU A 113 8.18 -2.57 -11.45
C LEU A 113 6.74 -2.84 -11.05
N TYR A 114 6.17 -1.97 -10.21
CA TYR A 114 4.79 -2.08 -9.81
C TYR A 114 3.86 -1.79 -11.00
N ILE A 115 4.07 -0.76 -11.81
CA ILE A 115 3.27 -0.55 -13.03
C ILE A 115 3.35 -1.78 -13.95
N GLU A 116 4.54 -2.34 -14.12
CA GLU A 116 4.73 -3.55 -14.91
C GLU A 116 3.93 -4.74 -14.38
N LEU A 117 4.06 -5.06 -13.09
CA LEU A 117 3.34 -6.16 -12.45
C LEU A 117 1.84 -5.93 -12.46
N GLY A 118 1.41 -4.74 -12.06
CA GLY A 118 0.01 -4.33 -11.97
C GLY A 118 -0.69 -4.15 -13.32
N LEU A 119 0.01 -4.22 -14.46
CA LEU A 119 -0.58 -4.24 -15.80
C LEU A 119 -0.40 -5.58 -16.53
N THR A 120 0.32 -6.53 -15.91
CA THR A 120 0.66 -7.83 -16.51
C THR A 120 0.06 -9.01 -15.75
N VAL A 121 -0.13 -8.89 -14.43
CA VAL A 121 -0.52 -9.97 -13.51
C VAL A 121 -1.74 -9.56 -12.69
N PRO A 122 -2.71 -10.47 -12.46
CA PRO A 122 -2.74 -11.86 -12.94
C PRO A 122 -3.12 -11.95 -14.42
N ARG A 123 -2.91 -13.14 -14.99
CA ARG A 123 -3.30 -13.45 -16.36
C ARG A 123 -4.40 -14.50 -16.33
N TRP A 124 -5.48 -14.22 -17.05
CA TRP A 124 -6.57 -15.15 -17.23
C TRP A 124 -6.43 -15.83 -18.59
N GLN A 125 -6.60 -17.16 -18.61
CA GLN A 125 -6.63 -17.92 -19.85
C GLN A 125 -8.05 -17.93 -20.41
N LEU A 126 -8.19 -17.41 -21.62
CA LEU A 126 -9.39 -17.55 -22.43
C LEU A 126 -9.45 -18.99 -23.00
N ARG A 127 -10.64 -19.42 -23.42
CA ARG A 127 -10.83 -20.77 -23.99
C ARG A 127 -10.05 -21.06 -25.26
N ASP A 128 -9.71 -20.03 -26.04
CA ASP A 128 -8.85 -20.15 -27.22
C ASP A 128 -7.37 -20.40 -26.86
N GLY A 129 -7.06 -20.53 -25.57
CA GLY A 129 -5.71 -20.68 -25.03
C GLY A 129 -5.01 -19.34 -24.79
N THR A 130 -5.57 -18.22 -25.25
CA THR A 130 -4.94 -16.91 -25.14
C THR A 130 -4.97 -16.41 -23.69
N LYS A 131 -3.80 -16.08 -23.14
CA LYS A 131 -3.69 -15.50 -21.79
C LYS A 131 -3.70 -13.98 -21.85
N ILE A 132 -4.79 -13.36 -21.38
CA ILE A 132 -4.90 -11.89 -21.26
C ILE A 132 -4.55 -11.44 -19.84
N SER A 133 -3.94 -10.26 -19.73
CA SER A 133 -3.76 -9.64 -18.41
C SER A 133 -5.11 -9.17 -17.89
N THR A 134 -5.42 -9.57 -16.68
CA THR A 134 -6.60 -9.19 -15.93
C THR A 134 -6.07 -8.66 -14.62
N PRO A 135 -5.59 -7.39 -14.57
CA PRO A 135 -5.02 -6.90 -13.34
C PRO A 135 -6.07 -6.93 -12.22
N ARG A 136 -5.72 -6.67 -10.96
CA ARG A 136 -6.71 -6.64 -9.87
C ARG A 136 -6.13 -6.06 -8.60
N SER A 137 -7.03 -5.59 -7.74
CA SER A 137 -6.72 -5.35 -6.34
C SER A 137 -6.32 -6.64 -5.63
N GLY A 138 -5.43 -6.50 -4.66
CA GLY A 138 -4.86 -7.61 -3.92
C GLY A 138 -3.38 -7.42 -3.57
N ALA A 139 -2.80 -6.26 -3.92
CA ALA A 139 -1.46 -5.87 -3.50
C ALA A 139 -0.40 -6.90 -3.93
N GLU A 140 0.67 -7.03 -3.16
CA GLU A 140 1.77 -7.95 -3.44
C GLU A 140 1.35 -9.41 -3.37
N LEU A 141 0.27 -9.76 -2.66
CA LEU A 141 -0.23 -11.15 -2.60
C LEU A 141 -0.43 -11.72 -4.01
N VAL A 142 -0.99 -10.91 -4.90
CA VAL A 142 -1.26 -11.29 -6.28
C VAL A 142 0.03 -11.61 -7.03
N TYR A 143 1.09 -10.84 -6.78
CA TYR A 143 2.40 -11.03 -7.39
C TYR A 143 3.16 -12.19 -6.75
N PHE A 144 3.05 -12.37 -5.44
CA PHE A 144 3.67 -13.49 -4.74
C PHE A 144 3.03 -14.83 -5.09
N ASN A 145 1.72 -14.90 -5.25
CA ASN A 145 1.06 -16.10 -5.76
C ASN A 145 1.48 -16.41 -7.21
N TYR A 146 1.97 -15.42 -7.97
CA TYR A 146 2.55 -15.63 -9.29
C TYR A 146 4.00 -16.13 -9.24
N PHE A 147 4.85 -15.55 -8.37
CA PHE A 147 6.26 -15.93 -8.24
C PHE A 147 6.47 -17.24 -7.46
N LEU A 148 5.74 -17.41 -6.37
CA LEU A 148 5.97 -18.42 -5.34
C LEU A 148 4.82 -19.44 -5.32
N LYS A 149 4.63 -20.13 -6.44
CA LYS A 149 3.58 -21.17 -6.59
C LYS A 149 3.82 -22.40 -5.69
N VAL A 150 5.08 -22.68 -5.36
CA VAL A 150 5.50 -23.83 -4.56
C VAL A 150 6.42 -23.36 -3.42
N PRO A 151 6.20 -23.79 -2.17
CA PRO A 151 5.09 -24.64 -1.68
C PRO A 151 3.71 -23.95 -1.68
N ARG A 152 2.65 -24.72 -1.92
CA ARG A 152 1.26 -24.20 -1.99
C ARG A 152 0.87 -23.48 -0.69
N TYR A 153 0.18 -22.34 -0.84
CA TYR A 153 -0.26 -21.44 0.24
C TYR A 153 0.84 -20.77 1.06
N LEU A 154 2.13 -21.04 0.82
CA LEU A 154 3.21 -20.43 1.63
C LEU A 154 3.21 -18.91 1.51
N ALA A 155 3.28 -18.40 0.28
CA ALA A 155 3.22 -16.98 0.00
C ALA A 155 1.96 -16.33 0.58
N THR A 156 0.81 -16.99 0.38
CA THR A 156 -0.49 -16.53 0.86
C THR A 156 -0.56 -16.41 2.38
N CYS A 157 -0.07 -17.42 3.12
CA CYS A 157 -0.05 -17.40 4.57
C CYS A 157 0.97 -16.41 5.13
N VAL A 158 2.21 -16.41 4.61
CA VAL A 158 3.28 -15.55 5.13
C VAL A 158 2.97 -14.08 4.85
N PHE A 159 2.59 -13.73 3.62
CA PHE A 159 2.15 -12.37 3.30
C PHE A 159 0.83 -12.03 3.98
N GLY A 160 -0.16 -12.91 3.96
CA GLY A 160 -1.48 -12.62 4.52
C GLY A 160 -1.46 -12.31 6.02
N VAL A 161 -0.74 -13.12 6.81
CA VAL A 161 -0.59 -12.91 8.25
C VAL A 161 0.28 -11.70 8.56
N SER A 162 1.39 -11.50 7.83
CA SER A 162 2.24 -10.31 8.04
C SER A 162 1.52 -9.02 7.66
N PHE A 163 0.79 -8.99 6.54
CA PHE A 163 -0.02 -7.85 6.11
C PHE A 163 -1.16 -7.56 7.09
N LEU A 164 -1.74 -8.59 7.72
CA LEU A 164 -2.76 -8.40 8.75
C LEU A 164 -2.23 -7.53 9.88
N VAL A 165 -0.99 -7.76 10.32
CA VAL A 165 -0.34 -7.01 11.41
C VAL A 165 0.27 -5.71 10.92
N PHE A 166 1.16 -5.74 9.92
CA PHE A 166 1.93 -4.58 9.48
C PHE A 166 1.15 -3.65 8.55
N GLY A 167 0.11 -4.12 7.87
CA GLY A 167 -0.80 -3.28 7.06
C GLY A 167 -1.76 -2.46 7.93
N ASN A 168 -1.23 -1.61 8.82
CA ASN A 168 -1.99 -0.85 9.82
C ASN A 168 -1.72 0.67 9.77
N THR A 169 -2.59 1.48 10.38
CA THR A 169 -2.45 2.94 10.40
C THR A 169 -1.86 3.49 11.71
N ALA A 170 -1.33 2.65 12.61
CA ALA A 170 -0.99 3.02 13.98
C ALA A 170 0.04 4.17 14.04
N THR A 171 1.12 4.08 13.27
CA THR A 171 2.18 5.10 13.18
C THR A 171 1.62 6.48 12.82
N ASN A 172 0.76 6.56 11.80
CA ASN A 172 0.18 7.83 11.36
C ASN A 172 -0.93 8.32 12.29
N SER A 173 -1.67 7.42 12.95
CA SER A 173 -2.64 7.78 14.00
C SER A 173 -1.97 8.42 15.21
N VAL A 174 -0.81 7.89 15.64
CA VAL A 174 0.02 8.50 16.70
C VAL A 174 0.58 9.86 16.24
N ALA A 175 1.08 9.96 15.01
CA ALA A 175 1.55 11.24 14.47
C ALA A 175 0.45 12.31 14.42
N PHE A 176 -0.78 11.93 14.03
CA PHE A 176 -1.94 12.81 14.07
C PHE A 176 -2.20 13.31 15.49
N ALA A 177 -2.24 12.40 16.47
CA ALA A 177 -2.54 12.74 17.84
C ALA A 177 -1.53 13.73 18.44
N VAL A 178 -0.23 13.51 18.21
CA VAL A 178 0.84 14.41 18.65
C VAL A 178 0.71 15.79 17.99
N ALA A 179 0.51 15.81 16.67
CA ALA A 179 0.42 17.05 15.92
C ALA A 179 -0.84 17.85 16.28
N ALA A 180 -1.96 17.19 16.57
CA ALA A 180 -3.20 17.81 17.01
C ALA A 180 -3.07 18.38 18.44
N LEU A 181 -2.39 17.69 19.36
CA LEU A 181 -2.07 18.23 20.69
C LEU A 181 -1.14 19.45 20.59
N GLN A 182 -0.14 19.40 19.69
CA GLN A 182 0.70 20.55 19.39
C GLN A 182 -0.11 21.73 18.84
N ALA A 183 -1.06 21.46 17.93
CA ALA A 183 -1.96 22.47 17.37
C ALA A 183 -2.80 23.15 18.46
N ALA A 184 -3.28 22.37 19.43
CA ALA A 184 -4.06 22.83 20.57
C ALA A 184 -3.23 23.50 21.67
N GLY A 185 -1.89 23.49 21.58
CA GLY A 185 -1.02 23.93 22.68
C GLY A 185 -1.15 23.07 23.94
N ALA A 186 -1.66 21.84 23.81
CA ALA A 186 -1.92 20.93 24.92
C ALA A 186 -0.70 20.05 25.23
N THR A 187 -0.53 19.72 26.52
CA THR A 187 0.52 18.79 26.95
C THR A 187 0.26 17.38 26.43
N ALA A 188 1.28 16.77 25.81
CA ALA A 188 1.23 15.40 25.35
C ALA A 188 1.41 14.44 26.53
N THR A 189 0.44 13.54 26.72
CA THR A 189 0.52 12.43 27.67
C THR A 189 0.12 11.15 26.94
N ALA A 190 0.57 9.99 27.45
CA ALA A 190 0.27 8.69 26.86
C ALA A 190 -1.24 8.51 26.61
N ASN A 191 -2.07 8.81 27.62
CA ASN A 191 -3.52 8.65 27.54
C ASN A 191 -4.16 9.58 26.50
N LYS A 192 -3.72 10.85 26.42
CA LYS A 192 -4.24 11.80 25.41
C LYS A 192 -3.86 11.37 24.00
N ILE A 193 -2.64 10.90 23.78
CA ILE A 193 -2.19 10.40 22.48
C ILE A 193 -2.97 9.16 22.08
N VAL A 194 -3.08 8.17 22.97
CA VAL A 194 -3.82 6.93 22.72
C VAL A 194 -5.28 7.24 22.39
N GLY A 195 -5.95 8.05 23.21
CA GLY A 195 -7.35 8.43 22.98
C GLY A 195 -7.56 9.10 21.62
N LEU A 196 -6.71 10.05 21.25
CA LEU A 196 -6.84 10.77 19.99
C LEU A 196 -6.43 9.94 18.76
N ALA A 197 -5.44 9.06 18.91
CA ALA A 197 -5.02 8.12 17.85
C ALA A 197 -6.10 7.07 17.57
N ILE A 198 -6.74 6.52 18.62
CA ILE A 198 -7.87 5.60 18.48
C ILE A 198 -9.08 6.34 17.89
N ALA A 199 -9.34 7.59 18.29
CA ALA A 199 -10.41 8.39 17.71
C ALA A 199 -10.20 8.63 16.20
N ALA A 200 -8.97 8.93 15.77
CA ALA A 200 -8.63 9.08 14.36
C ALA A 200 -8.82 7.78 13.56
N ASN A 201 -8.35 6.65 14.10
CA ASN A 201 -8.55 5.33 13.50
C ASN A 201 -10.04 4.97 13.40
N THR A 202 -10.80 5.22 14.47
CA THR A 202 -12.25 4.96 14.52
C THR A 202 -13.00 5.82 13.52
N PHE A 203 -12.69 7.11 13.44
CA PHE A 203 -13.26 8.02 12.45
C PHE A 203 -13.02 7.53 11.02
N SER A 204 -11.78 7.13 10.69
CA SER A 204 -11.43 6.59 9.38
C SER A 204 -12.20 5.31 9.03
N CYS A 205 -12.26 4.36 9.97
CA CYS A 205 -12.99 3.10 9.78
C CYS A 205 -14.50 3.31 9.62
N LEU A 206 -15.10 4.20 10.42
CA LEU A 206 -16.52 4.54 10.29
C LEU A 206 -16.81 5.23 8.95
N LEU A 207 -15.96 6.17 8.54
CA LEU A 207 -16.10 6.87 7.25
C LEU A 207 -16.19 5.86 6.09
N HIS A 208 -15.28 4.89 6.04
CA HIS A 208 -15.25 3.87 4.98
C HIS A 208 -16.31 2.78 5.11
N SER A 209 -16.89 2.62 6.30
CA SER A 209 -18.03 1.72 6.51
C SER A 209 -19.37 2.39 6.13
N MET A 210 -19.46 3.72 6.21
CA MET A 210 -20.71 4.47 6.05
C MET A 210 -20.90 5.08 4.65
N SER A 211 -19.85 5.65 4.03
CA SER A 211 -20.00 6.28 2.72
C SER A 211 -18.70 6.41 1.93
N ARG A 212 -18.64 5.69 0.81
CA ARG A 212 -17.51 5.79 -0.12
C ARG A 212 -17.48 7.11 -0.90
N LYS A 213 -18.63 7.70 -1.28
CA LYS A 213 -18.65 9.02 -1.96
C LYS A 213 -18.00 10.12 -1.10
N TRP A 214 -18.26 10.13 0.21
CA TRP A 214 -17.59 11.05 1.14
C TRP A 214 -16.11 10.74 1.27
N GLY A 215 -15.71 9.46 1.30
CA GLY A 215 -14.30 9.06 1.25
C GLY A 215 -13.57 9.62 0.03
N ILE A 216 -14.17 9.57 -1.16
CA ILE A 216 -13.58 10.11 -2.40
C ILE A 216 -13.48 11.64 -2.36
N ARG A 217 -14.53 12.34 -1.93
CA ARG A 217 -14.52 13.81 -1.82
C ARG A 217 -13.45 14.28 -0.83
N LEU A 218 -13.38 13.61 0.32
CA LEU A 218 -12.39 13.91 1.35
C LEU A 218 -10.96 13.61 0.87
N ASN A 219 -10.78 12.51 0.14
CA ASN A 219 -9.51 12.20 -0.53
C ASN A 219 -9.07 13.34 -1.46
N ASN A 220 -9.94 13.80 -2.36
CA ASN A 220 -9.59 14.85 -3.32
C ASN A 220 -9.22 16.16 -2.62
N LEU A 221 -9.98 16.55 -1.58
CA LEU A 221 -9.71 17.73 -0.78
C LEU A 221 -8.37 17.62 -0.05
N LEU A 222 -8.17 16.54 0.73
CA LEU A 222 -6.95 16.36 1.52
C LEU A 222 -5.70 16.19 0.64
N GLY A 223 -5.82 15.49 -0.49
CA GLY A 223 -4.70 15.28 -1.42
C GLY A 223 -4.23 16.61 -2.01
N SER A 224 -5.17 17.48 -2.39
CA SER A 224 -4.89 18.82 -2.89
C SER A 224 -4.27 19.72 -1.82
N LEU A 225 -4.84 19.73 -0.61
CA LEU A 225 -4.32 20.53 0.50
C LEU A 225 -2.91 20.10 0.92
N LYS A 226 -2.62 18.80 0.91
CA LYS A 226 -1.29 18.28 1.24
C LYS A 226 -0.25 18.64 0.19
N LEU A 227 -0.61 18.57 -1.09
CA LEU A 227 0.28 19.02 -2.16
C LEU A 227 0.56 20.52 -2.03
N LEU A 228 -0.50 21.32 -1.84
CA LEU A 228 -0.39 22.76 -1.62
C LEU A 228 0.51 23.07 -0.41
N MET A 229 0.36 22.34 0.70
CA MET A 229 1.20 22.49 1.89
C MET A 229 2.70 22.35 1.56
N LEU A 230 3.10 21.34 0.76
CA LEU A 230 4.51 21.20 0.37
C LEU A 230 5.00 22.34 -0.52
N VAL A 231 4.17 22.78 -1.47
CA VAL A 231 4.49 23.94 -2.33
C VAL A 231 4.67 25.20 -1.48
N VAL A 232 3.77 25.45 -0.52
CA VAL A 232 3.87 26.58 0.41
C VAL A 232 5.14 26.50 1.27
N MET A 233 5.50 25.30 1.75
CA MET A 233 6.75 25.12 2.48
C MET A 233 7.98 25.43 1.62
N ILE A 234 7.96 25.04 0.33
CA ILE A 234 9.04 25.39 -0.60
C ILE A 234 9.12 26.90 -0.80
N ILE A 235 7.99 27.57 -1.02
CA ILE A 235 7.93 29.03 -1.18
C ILE A 235 8.50 29.72 0.07
N PHE A 236 8.09 29.32 1.28
CA PHE A 236 8.63 29.90 2.51
C PHE A 236 10.12 29.63 2.66
N GLY A 237 10.60 28.44 2.29
CA GLY A 237 12.02 28.13 2.35
C GLY A 237 12.85 28.99 1.41
N LEU A 238 12.33 29.30 0.21
CA LEU A 238 13.01 30.17 -0.76
C LEU A 238 12.97 31.65 -0.34
N VAL A 239 11.82 32.13 0.15
CA VAL A 239 11.65 33.53 0.56
C VAL A 239 12.48 33.87 1.80
N PHE A 240 12.54 32.96 2.78
CA PHE A 240 13.24 33.16 4.05
C PHE A 240 14.60 32.46 4.11
N LEU A 241 15.18 32.15 2.95
CA LEU A 241 16.48 31.48 2.84
C LEU A 241 17.55 32.20 3.66
N ASP A 242 18.25 31.46 4.52
CA ASP A 242 19.35 31.98 5.31
C ASP A 242 20.67 31.69 4.59
N ARG A 243 21.18 32.67 3.83
CA ARG A 243 22.41 32.50 3.04
C ARG A 243 23.60 32.07 3.87
N ARG A 244 23.75 32.60 5.09
CA ARG A 244 24.87 32.23 5.97
C ARG A 244 24.81 30.75 6.36
N VAL A 245 23.63 30.25 6.73
CA VAL A 245 23.46 28.82 7.05
C VAL A 245 23.63 27.96 5.81
N SER A 246 23.04 28.37 4.68
CA SER A 246 23.15 27.70 3.39
C SER A 246 24.62 27.56 2.96
N ASP A 247 25.38 28.66 2.92
CA ASP A 247 26.78 28.66 2.50
C ASP A 247 27.65 27.80 3.43
N ALA A 248 27.36 27.81 4.74
CA ALA A 248 28.08 26.98 5.71
C ALA A 248 27.76 25.47 5.59
N ASN A 249 26.50 25.12 5.29
CA ASN A 249 26.06 23.73 5.19
C ASN A 249 26.36 23.11 3.81
N PHE A 250 26.35 23.92 2.74
CA PHE A 250 26.57 23.50 1.36
C PHE A 250 27.97 23.81 0.82
N SER A 251 28.88 24.34 1.64
CA SER A 251 30.28 24.50 1.25
C SER A 251 30.92 23.15 0.93
N SER A 252 31.66 23.08 -0.18
CA SER A 252 32.38 21.88 -0.62
C SER A 252 33.34 21.33 0.42
N GLU A 253 33.84 22.18 1.32
CA GLU A 253 34.75 21.79 2.40
C GLU A 253 34.02 21.12 3.58
N THR A 254 32.77 21.50 3.84
CA THR A 254 32.06 21.14 5.08
C THR A 254 30.90 20.16 4.86
N SER A 255 30.28 20.11 3.67
CA SER A 255 29.08 19.30 3.41
C SER A 255 29.30 17.81 3.65
N PHE A 256 30.48 17.29 3.35
CA PHE A 256 30.89 15.89 3.57
C PHE A 256 31.92 15.74 4.70
N SER A 257 32.15 16.81 5.48
CA SER A 257 33.08 16.74 6.61
C SER A 257 32.59 15.73 7.64
N LYS A 258 33.52 14.90 8.13
CA LYS A 258 33.24 13.99 9.24
C LYS A 258 33.20 14.78 10.54
N THR A 259 32.27 14.43 11.42
CA THR A 259 32.27 14.88 12.81
C THR A 259 32.80 13.74 13.70
N PRO A 260 33.17 14.00 14.96
CA PRO A 260 33.51 12.94 15.91
C PRO A 260 32.38 11.91 16.11
N LYS A 261 31.14 12.26 15.75
CA LYS A 261 29.97 11.39 15.83
C LYS A 261 29.61 10.72 14.50
N THR A 262 30.37 10.90 13.43
CA THR A 262 30.10 10.23 12.15
C THR A 262 30.18 8.71 12.35
N PRO A 263 29.19 7.92 11.84
CA PRO A 263 29.22 6.47 11.98
C PRO A 263 30.45 5.85 11.35
N THR A 264 31.02 4.86 12.05
CA THR A 264 32.03 3.96 11.50
C THR A 264 31.41 2.68 10.96
N GLY A 265 30.28 2.25 11.53
CA GLY A 265 29.53 1.05 11.14
C GLY A 265 28.39 1.32 10.15
N VAL A 266 27.76 0.23 9.68
CA VAL A 266 26.66 0.29 8.71
C VAL A 266 25.28 0.48 9.33
N TYR A 267 25.11 0.22 10.64
CA TYR A 267 23.82 0.28 11.32
C TYR A 267 23.10 1.62 11.12
N ARG A 268 23.76 2.72 11.47
CA ARG A 268 23.15 4.06 11.42
C ARG A 268 22.78 4.46 10.00
N TYR A 269 23.57 4.06 9.02
CA TYR A 269 23.21 4.22 7.61
C TYR A 269 22.01 3.34 7.25
N ALA A 270 21.97 2.07 7.67
CA ALA A 270 20.83 1.18 7.44
C ALA A 270 19.55 1.76 8.05
N GLU A 271 19.58 2.19 9.32
CA GLU A 271 18.43 2.81 9.99
C GLU A 271 17.98 4.08 9.26
N ALA A 272 18.91 4.93 8.80
CA ALA A 272 18.59 6.11 8.00
C ALA A 272 17.93 5.74 6.65
N LEU A 273 18.37 4.67 5.99
CA LEU A 273 17.74 4.16 4.77
C LEU A 273 16.33 3.61 5.04
N ILE A 274 16.10 2.93 6.17
CA ILE A 274 14.74 2.51 6.55
C ILE A 274 13.83 3.73 6.76
N TYR A 275 14.33 4.76 7.46
CA TYR A 275 13.60 6.01 7.64
C TYR A 275 13.32 6.73 6.32
N VAL A 276 14.22 6.68 5.32
CA VAL A 276 13.96 7.29 4.02
C VAL A 276 12.99 6.49 3.17
N ILE A 277 12.95 5.16 3.31
CA ILE A 277 11.98 4.31 2.61
C ILE A 277 10.56 4.65 3.09
N PHE A 278 10.33 4.93 4.37
CA PHE A 278 9.00 5.21 4.91
C PHE A 278 8.17 6.28 4.16
N PRO A 279 8.65 7.51 3.90
CA PRO A 279 7.90 8.51 3.14
C PRO A 279 7.71 8.15 1.66
N PHE A 280 8.63 7.37 1.09
CA PHE A 280 8.58 7.00 -0.32
C PHE A 280 7.82 5.71 -0.60
N GLY A 281 7.74 4.78 0.36
CA GLY A 281 7.19 3.44 0.19
C GLY A 281 5.74 3.43 -0.29
N GLY A 282 4.97 4.50 -0.04
CA GLY A 282 3.57 4.61 -0.45
C GLY A 282 3.27 4.49 -1.97
N PHE A 283 4.27 4.47 -2.85
CA PHE A 283 4.07 4.39 -4.31
C PHE A 283 3.34 3.11 -4.74
N HIS A 284 3.55 1.98 -4.04
CA HIS A 284 2.91 0.71 -4.40
C HIS A 284 1.41 0.67 -4.08
N GLN A 285 0.88 1.60 -3.28
CA GLN A 285 -0.56 1.64 -3.01
C GLN A 285 -1.38 1.94 -4.25
N ALA A 286 -0.80 2.62 -5.24
CA ALA A 286 -1.46 2.75 -6.55
C ALA A 286 -1.79 1.38 -7.14
N ASN A 287 -0.99 0.35 -6.82
CA ASN A 287 -1.25 -1.02 -7.23
C ASN A 287 -2.26 -1.78 -6.38
N TYR A 288 -2.50 -1.33 -5.15
CA TYR A 288 -3.54 -1.93 -4.31
C TYR A 288 -4.92 -1.54 -4.82
N GLU A 289 -4.96 -0.47 -5.61
CA GLU A 289 -6.09 0.04 -6.36
C GLU A 289 -5.91 -0.20 -7.87
N ALA A 290 -4.84 -0.90 -8.29
CA ALA A 290 -4.56 -1.15 -9.70
C ALA A 290 -5.61 -2.09 -10.31
N PRO A 291 -5.98 -1.81 -11.56
CA PRO A 291 -7.30 -2.10 -12.10
C PRO A 291 -7.51 -3.58 -12.37
N ALA A 292 -8.51 -4.19 -11.72
CA ALA A 292 -9.22 -5.27 -12.39
C ALA A 292 -9.98 -4.73 -13.57
N ASP A 293 -9.81 -5.36 -14.73
CA ASP A 293 -10.08 -4.79 -16.05
C ASP A 293 -11.58 -4.64 -16.32
N LEU A 294 -12.38 -4.14 -15.38
CA LEU A 294 -13.51 -3.27 -15.59
C LEU A 294 -14.14 -2.86 -14.28
N ASN A 295 -14.80 -1.72 -14.41
CA ASN A 295 -16.00 -1.35 -13.70
C ASN A 295 -15.98 -1.37 -12.19
N GLU A 296 -14.86 -1.55 -11.51
CA GLU A 296 -14.54 -0.77 -10.30
C GLU A 296 -13.21 -1.17 -9.70
N GLN A 297 -12.23 -0.35 -10.01
CA GLN A 297 -11.15 0.03 -9.12
C GLN A 297 -10.53 1.23 -9.82
N VAL A 298 -11.04 2.42 -9.50
CA VAL A 298 -10.49 3.76 -9.83
C VAL A 298 -10.29 4.10 -11.32
N LEU A 299 -10.48 3.18 -12.26
CA LEU A 299 -10.13 3.35 -13.67
C LEU A 299 -11.29 3.14 -14.65
N ALA A 300 -12.48 2.79 -14.17
CA ALA A 300 -13.68 2.71 -15.00
C ALA A 300 -14.17 4.10 -15.50
N GLU A 301 -13.78 5.20 -14.84
CA GLU A 301 -13.93 6.56 -15.40
C GLU A 301 -12.75 7.05 -16.23
N ILE A 302 -11.60 6.40 -16.09
CA ILE A 302 -10.39 6.87 -16.72
C ILE A 302 -10.36 6.35 -18.15
N LYS A 303 -10.74 7.22 -19.09
CA LYS A 303 -10.64 6.98 -20.53
C LYS A 303 -9.22 6.51 -20.90
N ASN A 304 -9.06 5.23 -21.29
CA ASN A 304 -7.77 4.54 -21.54
C ASN A 304 -6.96 4.20 -20.27
N PRO A 305 -7.39 3.20 -19.48
CA PRO A 305 -6.86 2.94 -18.16
C PRO A 305 -5.40 2.47 -18.13
N ARG A 306 -4.99 1.60 -19.07
CA ARG A 306 -3.59 1.12 -19.18
C ARG A 306 -2.59 2.27 -19.36
N ARG A 307 -2.94 3.27 -20.17
CA ARG A 307 -2.08 4.43 -20.41
C ARG A 307 -2.13 5.40 -19.25
N ASN A 308 -3.32 5.73 -18.77
CA ASN A 308 -3.49 6.78 -17.78
C ASN A 308 -3.06 6.36 -16.38
N PHE A 309 -3.20 5.08 -15.99
CA PHE A 309 -2.66 4.58 -14.73
C PHE A 309 -1.14 4.71 -14.70
N ALA A 310 -0.45 4.17 -15.71
CA ALA A 310 1.00 4.25 -15.81
C ALA A 310 1.50 5.70 -15.81
N TRP A 311 0.84 6.58 -16.59
CA TRP A 311 1.19 8.00 -16.66
C TRP A 311 0.93 8.74 -15.35
N THR A 312 -0.26 8.61 -14.76
CA THR A 312 -0.64 9.33 -13.53
C THR A 312 0.23 8.91 -12.36
N SER A 313 0.48 7.60 -12.22
CA SER A 313 1.34 7.07 -11.16
C SER A 313 2.79 7.50 -11.31
N SER A 314 3.35 7.44 -12.53
CA SER A 314 4.73 7.87 -12.78
C SER A 314 4.90 9.37 -12.54
N LEU A 315 3.99 10.21 -13.05
CA LEU A 315 4.04 11.65 -12.85
C LEU A 315 3.83 12.03 -11.38
N GLY A 316 2.88 11.39 -10.70
CA GLY A 316 2.59 11.64 -9.29
C GLY A 316 3.77 11.32 -8.38
N VAL A 317 4.38 10.15 -8.56
CA VAL A 317 5.57 9.73 -7.80
C VAL A 317 6.77 10.62 -8.15
N GLY A 318 6.99 10.92 -9.44
CA GLY A 318 8.08 11.79 -9.89
C GLY A 318 7.98 13.22 -9.32
N LEU A 319 6.78 13.81 -9.34
CA LEU A 319 6.52 15.12 -8.73
C LEU A 319 6.84 15.11 -7.24
N LEU A 320 6.37 14.10 -6.50
CA LEU A 320 6.64 14.01 -5.06
C LEU A 320 8.11 13.76 -4.74
N CYS A 321 8.84 13.02 -5.58
CA CYS A 321 10.29 12.89 -5.46
C CYS A 321 10.99 14.24 -5.52
N ILE A 322 10.63 15.08 -6.50
CA ILE A 322 11.17 16.45 -6.64
C ILE A 322 10.82 17.30 -5.42
N LEU A 323 9.55 17.27 -4.99
CA LEU A 323 9.08 18.08 -3.84
C LEU A 323 9.76 17.65 -2.53
N PHE A 324 9.84 16.34 -2.26
CA PHE A 324 10.48 15.83 -1.04
C PHE A 324 11.96 16.15 -1.01
N MET A 325 12.67 16.01 -2.14
CA MET A 325 14.07 16.39 -2.24
C MET A 325 14.24 17.89 -1.98
N THR A 326 13.42 18.72 -2.62
CA THR A 326 13.47 20.18 -2.47
C THR A 326 13.23 20.62 -1.02
N VAL A 327 12.22 20.06 -0.34
CA VAL A 327 11.93 20.35 1.07
C VAL A 327 13.12 19.98 1.97
N ASN A 328 13.76 18.83 1.75
CA ASN A 328 14.91 18.43 2.55
C ASN A 328 16.16 19.27 2.29
N VAL A 329 16.38 19.72 1.05
CA VAL A 329 17.41 20.72 0.74
C VAL A 329 17.12 22.02 1.49
N LEU A 330 15.87 22.48 1.52
CA LEU A 330 15.49 23.69 2.24
C LEU A 330 15.60 23.56 3.76
N TYR A 331 15.33 22.39 4.33
CA TYR A 331 15.64 22.10 5.73
C TYR A 331 17.13 22.28 6.02
N ALA A 332 18.01 21.72 5.19
CA ALA A 332 19.45 21.89 5.31
C ALA A 332 19.92 23.32 5.02
N ALA A 333 19.22 24.09 4.19
CA ALA A 333 19.57 25.47 3.87
C ALA A 333 19.25 26.47 5.00
N ILE A 334 18.26 26.16 5.83
CA ILE A 334 17.73 27.09 6.84
C ILE A 334 18.13 26.70 8.25
N ILE A 335 18.30 25.40 8.53
CA ILE A 335 18.59 24.91 9.88
C ILE A 335 20.09 24.63 10.00
N PRO A 336 20.79 25.25 10.97
CA PRO A 336 22.19 24.96 11.24
C PRO A 336 22.44 23.48 11.54
N LYS A 337 23.56 22.93 11.05
CA LYS A 337 23.93 21.52 11.23
C LYS A 337 24.01 21.10 12.71
N GLU A 338 24.37 22.02 13.60
CA GLU A 338 24.46 21.80 15.05
C GLU A 338 23.10 21.47 15.68
N ILE A 339 22.01 21.90 15.04
CA ILE A 339 20.65 21.55 15.43
C ILE A 339 20.22 20.27 14.71
N LEU A 340 20.43 20.16 13.40
CA LEU A 340 20.06 18.98 12.61
C LEU A 340 20.68 17.68 13.13
N PHE A 341 21.89 17.75 13.70
CA PHE A 341 22.64 16.59 14.19
C PHE A 341 22.29 16.18 15.62
N LYS A 342 21.30 16.82 16.26
CA LYS A 342 20.80 16.43 17.58
C LYS A 342 19.69 15.38 17.46
N PRO A 343 19.61 14.41 18.38
CA PRO A 343 18.55 13.41 18.38
C PRO A 343 17.22 14.07 18.77
N GLY A 344 16.11 13.50 18.27
CA GLY A 344 14.75 13.86 18.68
C GLY A 344 14.26 15.25 18.24
N GLN A 345 14.97 15.95 17.36
CA GLN A 345 14.57 17.29 16.91
C GLN A 345 13.29 17.27 16.05
N ASP A 346 12.46 18.28 16.25
CA ASP A 346 11.31 18.58 15.41
C ASP A 346 11.73 19.51 14.26
N ILE A 347 12.32 18.93 13.22
CA ILE A 347 12.80 19.66 12.04
C ILE A 347 11.71 20.52 11.38
N PRO A 348 10.47 20.04 11.16
CA PRO A 348 9.41 20.88 10.61
C PRO A 348 9.11 22.10 11.47
N LEU A 349 9.02 21.94 12.80
CA LEU A 349 8.79 23.07 13.68
C LEU A 349 9.95 24.07 13.63
N GLU A 350 11.19 23.59 13.67
CA GLU A 350 12.38 24.44 13.57
C GLU A 350 12.42 25.20 12.24
N PHE A 351 12.05 24.55 11.13
CA PHE A 351 11.91 25.21 9.83
C PHE A 351 10.88 26.34 9.86
N PHE A 352 9.68 26.10 10.41
CA PHE A 352 8.64 27.14 10.49
C PHE A 352 9.03 28.29 11.43
N MET A 353 9.70 27.98 12.55
CA MET A 353 10.22 28.99 13.48
C MET A 353 11.28 29.88 12.82
N ARG A 354 12.14 29.31 11.97
CA ARG A 354 13.18 30.06 11.25
C ARG A 354 12.70 30.76 9.99
N THR A 355 11.49 30.47 9.50
CA THR A 355 10.90 31.11 8.32
C THR A 355 9.83 32.10 8.75
N ILE A 356 8.56 31.68 8.78
CA ILE A 356 7.41 32.51 9.15
C ILE A 356 7.56 33.07 10.57
N GLY A 357 8.19 32.33 11.48
CA GLY A 357 8.45 32.77 12.85
C GLY A 357 9.33 34.02 12.97
N ARG A 358 10.04 34.42 11.92
CA ARG A 358 10.76 35.72 11.86
C ARG A 358 9.81 36.91 11.72
N VAL A 359 8.62 36.69 11.16
CA VAL A 359 7.62 37.73 10.87
C VAL A 359 6.41 37.62 11.80
N ALA A 360 6.12 36.42 12.31
CA ALA A 360 5.03 36.21 13.25
C ALA A 360 5.32 36.86 14.61
N SER A 361 4.36 37.63 15.11
CA SER A 361 4.44 38.31 16.41
C SER A 361 4.53 37.35 17.60
N GLU A 362 3.99 36.13 17.47
CA GLU A 362 3.91 35.18 18.57
C GLU A 362 4.30 33.75 18.15
N PRO A 363 5.36 33.15 18.76
CA PRO A 363 5.81 31.79 18.49
C PRO A 363 4.74 30.69 18.66
N ARG A 364 3.77 30.91 19.56
CA ARG A 364 2.69 29.96 19.81
C ARG A 364 1.82 29.72 18.57
N HIS A 365 1.58 30.75 17.76
CA HIS A 365 0.78 30.64 16.54
C HIS A 365 1.50 29.83 15.47
N VAL A 366 2.82 29.99 15.35
CA VAL A 366 3.65 29.21 14.43
C VAL A 366 3.64 27.73 14.83
N ARG A 367 3.79 27.44 16.13
CA ARG A 367 3.71 26.06 16.65
C ARG A 367 2.35 25.44 16.38
N ALA A 368 1.27 26.20 16.61
CA ALA A 368 -0.10 25.74 16.38
C ALA A 368 -0.36 25.46 14.90
N ALA A 369 0.06 26.36 14.00
CA ALA A 369 -0.08 26.19 12.56
C ALA A 369 0.71 24.98 12.04
N CYS A 370 1.96 24.81 12.48
CA CYS A 370 2.77 23.63 12.15
C CYS A 370 2.09 22.33 12.62
N GLY A 371 1.56 22.33 13.85
CA GLY A 371 0.78 21.21 14.38
C GLY A 371 -0.46 20.90 13.54
N ALA A 372 -1.22 21.92 13.16
CA ALA A 372 -2.44 21.76 12.35
C ALA A 372 -2.15 21.19 10.96
N LEU A 373 -1.11 21.70 10.28
CA LEU A 373 -0.69 21.19 8.96
C LEU A 373 -0.22 19.73 9.04
N ARG A 374 0.56 19.38 10.06
CA ARG A 374 1.02 18.00 10.28
C ARG A 374 -0.12 17.06 10.66
N ALA A 375 -1.08 17.53 11.46
CA ALA A 375 -2.27 16.77 11.80
C ALA A 375 -3.12 16.50 10.55
N LEU A 376 -3.37 17.53 9.73
CA LEU A 376 -4.07 17.38 8.44
C LEU A 376 -3.37 16.38 7.51
N SER A 377 -2.03 16.42 7.46
CA SER A 377 -1.25 15.44 6.71
C SER A 377 -1.42 14.02 7.25
N ALA A 378 -1.25 13.83 8.56
CA ALA A 378 -1.32 12.52 9.17
C ALA A 378 -2.73 11.89 9.03
N ILE A 379 -3.81 12.64 9.29
CA ILE A 379 -5.17 12.11 9.19
C ILE A 379 -5.55 11.74 7.75
N GLY A 380 -5.13 12.51 6.75
CA GLY A 380 -5.38 12.16 5.35
C GLY A 380 -4.67 10.87 4.94
N ASN A 381 -3.51 10.57 5.55
CA ASN A 381 -2.83 9.29 5.32
C ASN A 381 -3.61 8.14 5.98
N VAL A 382 -4.06 8.31 7.23
CA VAL A 382 -4.88 7.32 7.94
C VAL A 382 -6.14 6.98 7.12
N ILE A 383 -6.85 8.00 6.62
CA ILE A 383 -8.07 7.82 5.81
C ILE A 383 -7.78 6.98 4.57
N VAL A 384 -6.79 7.33 3.75
CA VAL A 384 -6.51 6.62 2.50
C VAL A 384 -5.90 5.24 2.74
N PHE A 385 -5.04 5.09 3.75
CA PHE A 385 -4.45 3.80 4.05
C PHE A 385 -5.45 2.82 4.67
N THR A 386 -6.42 3.28 5.47
CA THR A 386 -7.53 2.41 5.94
C THR A 386 -8.33 1.85 4.77
N PHE A 387 -8.64 2.68 3.76
CA PHE A 387 -9.37 2.25 2.57
C PHE A 387 -8.64 1.12 1.82
N THR A 388 -7.35 1.34 1.53
CA THR A 388 -6.53 0.36 0.79
C THR A 388 -6.24 -0.88 1.63
N ALA A 389 -5.88 -0.73 2.90
CA ALA A 389 -5.54 -1.85 3.78
C ALA A 389 -6.74 -2.77 4.07
N ALA A 390 -7.97 -2.23 4.16
CA ALA A 390 -9.17 -3.03 4.32
C ALA A 390 -9.42 -3.92 3.08
N ARG A 391 -9.25 -3.37 1.87
CA ARG A 391 -9.40 -4.13 0.62
C ARG A 391 -8.36 -5.23 0.48
N VAL A 392 -7.10 -4.97 0.83
CA VAL A 392 -6.08 -6.04 0.80
C VAL A 392 -6.39 -7.13 1.82
N LYS A 393 -6.84 -6.78 3.03
CA LYS A 393 -7.30 -7.79 4.01
C LYS A 393 -8.47 -8.61 3.48
N GLN A 394 -9.40 -7.98 2.77
CA GLN A 394 -10.52 -8.66 2.10
C GLN A 394 -10.01 -9.61 1.02
N GLU A 395 -9.04 -9.19 0.19
CA GLU A 395 -8.42 -10.05 -0.84
C GLU A 395 -7.65 -11.23 -0.27
N VAL A 396 -6.93 -11.02 0.83
CA VAL A 396 -6.27 -12.12 1.56
C VAL A 396 -7.33 -13.09 2.10
N ALA A 397 -8.45 -12.58 2.63
CA ALA A 397 -9.53 -13.42 3.14
C ALA A 397 -10.21 -14.24 2.03
N LYS A 398 -10.31 -13.71 0.80
CA LYS A 398 -10.85 -14.45 -0.37
C LYS A 398 -10.01 -15.69 -0.73
N GLU A 399 -8.76 -15.79 -0.28
CA GLU A 399 -7.92 -16.98 -0.45
C GLU A 399 -8.27 -18.13 0.51
N GLY A 400 -9.26 -17.97 1.39
CA GLY A 400 -9.79 -19.06 2.21
C GLY A 400 -8.87 -19.53 3.35
N ILE A 401 -7.78 -18.81 3.62
CA ILE A 401 -6.79 -19.20 4.64
C ILE A 401 -7.28 -18.88 6.07
N PHE A 402 -7.97 -17.76 6.27
CA PHE A 402 -8.39 -17.31 7.59
C PHE A 402 -9.62 -18.06 8.12
N PRO A 403 -9.78 -18.19 9.45
CA PRO A 403 -11.06 -18.57 10.02
C PRO A 403 -12.12 -17.54 9.61
N PHE A 404 -13.33 -18.01 9.26
CA PHE A 404 -14.41 -17.16 8.77
C PHE A 404 -14.04 -16.33 7.53
N SER A 405 -13.17 -16.86 6.65
CA SER A 405 -12.70 -16.21 5.43
C SER A 405 -13.81 -15.57 4.59
N LEU A 406 -14.92 -16.26 4.35
CA LEU A 406 -16.05 -15.73 3.59
C LEU A 406 -16.70 -14.51 4.26
N TYR A 407 -16.81 -14.51 5.60
CA TYR A 407 -17.33 -13.38 6.36
C TYR A 407 -16.40 -12.16 6.24
N LEU A 408 -15.08 -12.37 6.41
CA LEU A 408 -14.07 -11.32 6.26
C LEU A 408 -13.95 -10.80 4.82
N ALA A 409 -14.20 -11.66 3.83
CA ALA A 409 -14.21 -11.34 2.41
C ALA A 409 -15.51 -10.64 1.96
N SER A 410 -16.57 -10.67 2.75
CA SER A 410 -17.88 -10.14 2.35
C SER A 410 -17.94 -8.62 2.31
N SER A 411 -18.82 -8.09 1.46
CA SER A 411 -19.12 -6.66 1.36
C SER A 411 -20.55 -6.38 1.83
N TYR A 412 -20.72 -5.41 2.71
CA TYR A 412 -22.00 -5.07 3.34
C TYR A 412 -22.59 -3.80 2.74
N GLU A 413 -23.92 -3.75 2.64
CA GLU A 413 -24.64 -2.54 2.29
C GLU A 413 -25.00 -1.76 3.56
N PHE A 414 -24.37 -0.61 3.75
CA PHE A 414 -24.75 0.28 4.83
C PHE A 414 -25.91 1.18 4.40
N SER A 415 -27.03 1.12 5.13
CA SER A 415 -28.16 2.04 4.96
C SER A 415 -28.41 2.81 6.26
N LEU A 416 -28.25 4.14 6.21
CA LEU A 416 -28.51 5.08 7.32
C LEU A 416 -29.95 4.97 7.90
N ARG A 417 -30.86 4.30 7.19
CA ARG A 417 -32.25 4.09 7.59
C ARG A 417 -32.41 3.28 8.89
N HIS A 418 -31.45 2.42 9.24
CA HIS A 418 -31.53 1.60 10.46
C HIS A 418 -31.32 2.40 11.76
N GLY A 419 -30.56 3.51 11.71
CA GLY A 419 -30.29 4.36 12.88
C GLY A 419 -31.27 5.53 13.06
N PHE A 420 -31.79 6.08 11.96
CA PHE A 420 -32.73 7.21 11.98
C PHE A 420 -34.04 6.81 11.32
N ARG A 421 -34.91 6.15 12.10
CA ARG A 421 -36.21 5.58 11.67
C ARG A 421 -37.24 6.62 11.19
N ARG A 422 -36.89 7.92 11.13
CA ARG A 422 -37.77 9.06 10.82
C ARG A 422 -37.32 9.94 9.64
N LEU A 423 -36.41 9.49 8.78
CA LEU A 423 -36.13 10.22 7.53
C LEU A 423 -37.18 9.86 6.47
N PRO A 424 -37.99 10.81 5.97
CA PRO A 424 -39.00 10.54 4.95
C PRO A 424 -38.34 10.10 3.64
N ALA A 425 -38.96 9.12 2.97
CA ALA A 425 -38.54 8.70 1.64
C ALA A 425 -38.61 9.90 0.69
N HIS A 426 -37.48 10.32 0.13
CA HIS A 426 -37.45 11.36 -0.88
C HIS A 426 -38.22 10.86 -2.11
N LYS A 427 -39.19 11.65 -2.62
CA LYS A 427 -40.11 11.28 -3.72
C LYS A 427 -39.44 11.07 -5.09
N ALA A 428 -38.11 11.16 -5.19
CA ALA A 428 -37.39 10.71 -6.36
C ALA A 428 -36.99 9.26 -6.12
N GLY A 429 -37.49 8.32 -6.93
CA GLY A 429 -37.25 6.87 -6.85
C GLY A 429 -35.80 6.42 -7.07
N HIS A 430 -34.85 7.11 -6.46
CA HIS A 430 -33.47 6.67 -6.31
C HIS A 430 -33.30 6.31 -4.84
N HIS A 431 -33.15 5.02 -4.58
CA HIS A 431 -32.64 4.52 -3.31
C HIS A 431 -31.50 5.43 -2.86
N LEU A 432 -31.47 5.83 -1.58
CA LEU A 432 -30.28 6.43 -0.99
C LEU A 432 -29.14 5.42 -1.22
N TYR A 433 -28.34 5.67 -2.26
CA TYR A 433 -27.43 4.70 -2.89
C TYR A 433 -26.69 3.84 -1.85
N THR A 434 -27.09 2.58 -1.67
CA THR A 434 -26.39 1.63 -0.81
C THR A 434 -25.13 1.18 -1.54
N GLN A 435 -23.96 1.58 -1.04
CA GLN A 435 -22.68 1.16 -1.60
C GLN A 435 -22.12 0.02 -0.73
N LYS A 436 -21.66 -1.05 -1.39
CA LYS A 436 -21.04 -2.20 -0.73
C LYS A 436 -19.68 -1.78 -0.13
N ALA A 437 -19.52 -1.92 1.18
CA ALA A 437 -18.31 -1.61 1.92
C ALA A 437 -17.75 -2.87 2.61
N PRO A 438 -16.42 -3.07 2.68
CA PRO A 438 -15.81 -4.24 3.30
C PRO A 438 -15.79 -4.12 4.84
N ALA A 439 -16.96 -4.00 5.47
CA ALA A 439 -17.09 -3.65 6.89
C ALA A 439 -16.36 -4.63 7.84
N ALA A 440 -16.38 -5.93 7.54
CA ALA A 440 -15.66 -6.94 8.33
C ALA A 440 -14.13 -6.75 8.27
N ALA A 441 -13.59 -6.48 7.08
CA ALA A 441 -12.15 -6.21 6.90
C ALA A 441 -11.74 -4.86 7.52
N VAL A 442 -12.62 -3.86 7.49
CA VAL A 442 -12.42 -2.57 8.18
C VAL A 442 -12.42 -2.76 9.70
N ALA A 443 -13.34 -3.55 10.25
CA ALA A 443 -13.35 -3.88 11.68
C ALA A 443 -12.06 -4.61 12.09
N LEU A 444 -11.60 -5.57 11.28
CA LEU A 444 -10.33 -6.25 11.51
C LEU A 444 -9.14 -5.28 11.50
N HIS A 445 -9.09 -4.35 10.54
CA HIS A 445 -8.08 -3.28 10.54
C HIS A 445 -8.16 -2.38 11.77
N TRP A 446 -9.36 -2.04 12.24
CA TRP A 446 -9.56 -1.24 13.44
C TRP A 446 -9.01 -1.94 14.69
N ILE A 447 -9.31 -3.22 14.89
CA ILE A 447 -8.85 -4.02 16.03
C ILE A 447 -7.32 -4.05 16.08
N ILE A 448 -6.69 -4.49 14.98
CA ILE A 448 -5.23 -4.65 14.94
C ILE A 448 -4.52 -3.31 15.13
N THR A 449 -4.98 -2.26 14.45
CA THR A 449 -4.40 -0.92 14.60
C THR A 449 -4.51 -0.42 16.04
N THR A 450 -5.66 -0.63 16.70
CA THR A 450 -5.88 -0.22 18.09
C THR A 450 -4.96 -0.97 19.05
N LEU A 451 -4.81 -2.29 18.87
CA LEU A 451 -3.88 -3.09 19.66
C LEU A 451 -2.43 -2.62 19.51
N LEU A 452 -1.99 -2.30 18.29
CA LEU A 452 -0.65 -1.80 18.04
C LEU A 452 -0.41 -0.41 18.65
N ILE A 453 -1.40 0.50 18.60
CA ILE A 453 -1.32 1.80 19.28
C ILE A 453 -1.17 1.60 20.79
N LEU A 454 -2.01 0.76 21.40
CA LEU A 454 -1.96 0.48 22.83
C LEU A 454 -0.63 -0.14 23.24
N ALA A 455 -0.21 -1.21 22.55
CA ALA A 455 1.02 -1.93 22.86
C ALA A 455 2.26 -1.03 22.73
N ALA A 456 2.37 -0.27 21.65
CA ALA A 456 3.55 0.56 21.42
C ALA A 456 3.59 1.79 22.32
N VAL A 457 2.47 2.53 22.46
CA VAL A 457 2.46 3.79 23.22
C VAL A 457 2.43 3.54 24.72
N LEU A 458 1.55 2.67 25.21
CA LEU A 458 1.48 2.39 26.66
C LEU A 458 2.65 1.53 27.12
N GLY A 459 3.09 0.56 26.31
CA GLY A 459 4.24 -0.28 26.64
C GLY A 459 5.53 0.53 26.78
N THR A 460 5.76 1.50 25.90
CA THR A 460 6.92 2.39 26.03
C THR A 460 6.73 3.45 27.11
N ALA A 461 5.51 3.96 27.33
CA ALA A 461 5.20 4.91 28.41
C ALA A 461 5.47 4.33 29.81
N ALA A 462 5.10 3.08 30.05
CA ALA A 462 5.32 2.40 31.34
C ALA A 462 6.81 2.29 31.68
N ALA A 463 7.66 2.09 30.67
CA ALA A 463 9.11 2.12 30.85
C ALA A 463 9.62 3.52 31.26
N GLU A 464 8.96 4.61 30.83
CA GLU A 464 9.35 5.98 31.19
C GLU A 464 9.01 6.34 32.63
N THR A 465 7.86 5.89 33.15
CA THR A 465 7.48 6.13 34.55
C THR A 465 8.44 5.50 35.55
N ALA A 466 9.21 4.49 35.14
CA ALA A 466 10.20 3.80 35.98
C ALA A 466 11.58 4.49 36.03
N THR A 467 11.87 5.47 35.17
CA THR A 467 13.23 6.03 34.96
C THR A 467 13.33 7.57 35.10
N GLU A 468 12.49 8.20 35.93
CA GLU A 468 12.51 9.65 36.21
C GLU A 468 12.38 10.54 34.94
N GLY A 469 11.18 10.72 34.35
CA GLY A 469 11.01 11.87 33.44
C GLY A 469 9.87 11.87 32.43
N ILE A 470 9.64 13.08 31.92
CA ILE A 470 8.61 13.57 30.98
C ILE A 470 8.31 12.56 29.86
N PHE A 471 7.02 12.31 29.63
CA PHE A 471 6.55 11.36 28.63
C PHE A 471 6.99 11.74 27.19
N SER A 472 7.50 10.76 26.43
CA SER A 472 7.88 10.90 25.03
C SER A 472 7.17 9.86 24.16
N HIS A 473 6.51 10.32 23.11
CA HIS A 473 5.85 9.45 22.13
C HIS A 473 6.82 8.82 21.12
N LEU A 474 8.06 9.31 21.07
CA LEU A 474 9.06 8.96 20.07
C LEU A 474 9.42 7.47 20.05
N PRO A 475 9.59 6.78 21.20
CA PRO A 475 9.97 5.38 21.21
C PRO A 475 8.87 4.49 20.59
N GLY A 476 7.62 4.66 21.03
CA GLY A 476 6.48 3.92 20.47
C GLY A 476 6.25 4.23 18.99
N TYR A 477 6.36 5.50 18.59
CA TYR A 477 6.26 5.89 17.17
C TYR A 477 7.34 5.24 16.31
N SER A 478 8.59 5.24 16.78
CA SER A 478 9.73 4.69 16.04
C SER A 478 9.66 3.17 15.93
N LEU A 479 9.24 2.48 17.00
CA LEU A 479 9.00 1.04 17.00
C LEU A 479 7.97 0.66 15.92
N LEU A 480 6.81 1.34 15.90
CA LEU A 480 5.75 1.10 14.93
C LEU A 480 6.18 1.41 13.50
N LEU A 481 6.87 2.54 13.28
CA LEU A 481 7.38 2.93 11.98
C LEU A 481 8.37 1.90 11.45
N MET A 482 9.38 1.55 12.24
CA MET A 482 10.42 0.59 11.83
C MET A 482 9.84 -0.79 11.55
N ALA A 483 8.90 -1.25 12.37
CA ALA A 483 8.23 -2.53 12.15
C ALA A 483 7.38 -2.53 10.87
N TYR A 484 6.67 -1.42 10.61
CA TYR A 484 5.92 -1.24 9.37
C TYR A 484 6.85 -1.29 8.15
N VAL A 485 7.92 -0.48 8.13
CA VAL A 485 8.79 -0.39 6.95
C VAL A 485 9.58 -1.69 6.75
N TYR A 486 10.14 -2.24 7.82
CA TYR A 486 10.92 -3.46 7.72
C TYR A 486 10.04 -4.67 7.34
N GLY A 487 8.86 -4.80 7.94
CA GLY A 487 7.96 -5.94 7.74
C GLY A 487 7.02 -5.87 6.55
N LEU A 488 6.66 -4.67 6.10
CA LEU A 488 5.75 -4.49 4.95
C LEU A 488 6.47 -4.00 3.70
N ASP A 489 7.42 -3.09 3.83
CA ASP A 489 8.06 -2.48 2.66
C ASP A 489 9.32 -3.28 2.29
N ILE A 490 10.37 -3.27 3.12
CA ILE A 490 11.72 -3.77 2.77
C ILE A 490 11.73 -5.26 2.41
N ILE A 491 11.17 -6.13 3.27
CA ILE A 491 11.18 -7.58 3.03
C ILE A 491 10.45 -7.89 1.72
N TRP A 492 9.26 -7.31 1.53
CA TRP A 492 8.43 -7.61 0.37
C TRP A 492 8.93 -6.93 -0.90
N PHE A 493 9.49 -5.73 -0.82
CA PHE A 493 10.19 -5.07 -1.93
C PHE A 493 11.41 -5.87 -2.38
N ALA A 494 12.18 -6.44 -1.45
CA ALA A 494 13.30 -7.32 -1.80
C ALA A 494 12.80 -8.57 -2.55
N VAL A 495 11.72 -9.21 -2.07
CA VAL A 495 11.10 -10.36 -2.77
C VAL A 495 10.58 -9.97 -4.16
N ILE A 496 9.93 -8.81 -4.29
CA ILE A 496 9.46 -8.28 -5.58
C ILE A 496 10.64 -8.02 -6.53
N GLY A 497 11.70 -7.35 -6.05
CA GLY A 497 12.89 -7.06 -6.84
C GLY A 497 13.55 -8.32 -7.37
N VAL A 498 13.80 -9.30 -6.50
CA VAL A 498 14.37 -10.60 -6.87
C VAL A 498 13.44 -11.38 -7.82
N GLY A 499 12.13 -11.40 -7.54
CA GLY A 499 11.13 -12.03 -8.41
C GLY A 499 11.08 -11.42 -9.80
N MET A 500 11.22 -10.10 -9.91
CA MET A 500 11.30 -9.40 -11.18
C MET A 500 12.59 -9.68 -11.94
N LEU A 501 13.74 -9.76 -11.25
CA LEU A 501 14.99 -10.20 -11.86
C LEU A 501 14.88 -11.62 -12.39
N TRP A 502 14.29 -12.53 -11.61
CA TRP A 502 14.05 -13.90 -12.05
C TRP A 502 13.16 -13.96 -13.29
N LEU A 503 12.03 -13.24 -13.30
CA LEU A 503 11.15 -13.19 -14.47
C LEU A 503 11.83 -12.58 -15.70
N ARG A 504 12.64 -11.53 -15.54
CA ARG A 504 13.25 -10.86 -16.69
C ARG A 504 14.48 -11.58 -17.22
N LEU A 505 15.30 -12.19 -16.36
CA LEU A 505 16.55 -12.82 -16.75
C LEU A 505 16.38 -14.30 -17.15
N TRP A 506 15.36 -14.99 -16.63
CA TRP A 506 15.16 -16.41 -16.93
C TRP A 506 14.46 -16.62 -18.30
N PRO A 507 15.08 -17.29 -19.28
CA PRO A 507 14.53 -17.42 -20.64
C PRO A 507 13.15 -18.08 -20.70
N GLY A 508 12.89 -19.05 -19.81
CA GLY A 508 11.63 -19.79 -19.77
C GLY A 508 10.39 -18.97 -19.39
N SER A 509 10.54 -17.77 -18.82
CA SER A 509 9.39 -16.94 -18.40
C SER A 509 8.65 -16.31 -19.60
N LYS A 510 9.35 -16.15 -20.74
CA LYS A 510 8.93 -15.33 -21.90
C LYS A 510 8.43 -13.93 -21.49
N TRP A 511 8.89 -13.40 -20.34
CA TRP A 511 8.32 -12.21 -19.70
C TRP A 511 8.46 -10.94 -20.55
N ARG A 512 9.53 -10.85 -21.35
CA ARG A 512 9.77 -9.77 -22.32
C ARG A 512 8.58 -9.53 -23.26
N TYR A 513 7.83 -10.57 -23.63
CA TYR A 513 6.67 -10.47 -24.53
C TYR A 513 5.36 -10.26 -23.79
N LYS A 514 5.37 -10.43 -22.46
CA LYS A 514 4.19 -10.29 -21.59
C LYS A 514 4.06 -8.86 -21.04
N SER A 515 5.20 -8.24 -20.75
CA SER A 515 5.30 -6.95 -20.07
C SER A 515 5.13 -5.76 -21.03
N PRO A 516 4.44 -4.69 -20.60
CA PRO A 516 4.37 -3.44 -21.36
C PRO A 516 5.64 -2.58 -21.24
N VAL A 517 6.58 -2.93 -20.34
CA VAL A 517 7.78 -2.14 -20.05
C VAL A 517 8.99 -2.66 -20.83
N PRO A 518 9.76 -1.78 -21.51
CA PRO A 518 10.96 -2.16 -22.25
C PRO A 518 11.92 -3.02 -21.43
N HIS A 519 12.52 -4.03 -22.07
CA HIS A 519 13.30 -5.04 -21.37
C HIS A 519 14.45 -4.46 -20.53
N VAL A 520 15.28 -3.61 -21.15
CA VAL A 520 16.44 -2.99 -20.50
C VAL A 520 16.01 -2.13 -19.32
N LEU A 521 14.97 -1.31 -19.49
CA LEU A 521 14.47 -0.44 -18.44
C LEU A 521 13.98 -1.23 -17.22
N GLY A 522 13.21 -2.29 -17.45
CA GLY A 522 12.71 -3.10 -16.34
C GLY A 522 13.79 -3.95 -15.67
N VAL A 523 14.83 -4.42 -16.38
CA VAL A 523 15.99 -5.07 -15.74
C VAL A 523 16.75 -4.07 -14.88
N ALA A 524 17.06 -2.88 -15.42
CA ALA A 524 17.75 -1.83 -14.67
C ALA A 524 16.96 -1.42 -13.41
N ALA A 525 15.65 -1.20 -13.54
CA ALA A 525 14.78 -0.92 -12.41
C ALA A 525 14.77 -2.06 -11.38
N ALA A 526 14.72 -3.32 -11.82
CA ALA A 526 14.75 -4.48 -10.94
C ALA A 526 16.08 -4.63 -10.18
N VAL A 527 17.22 -4.34 -10.83
CA VAL A 527 18.54 -4.35 -10.17
C VAL A 527 18.60 -3.27 -9.09
N VAL A 528 18.25 -2.04 -9.45
CA VAL A 528 18.27 -0.89 -8.53
C VAL A 528 17.32 -1.11 -7.36
N PHE A 529 16.09 -1.55 -7.63
CA PHE A 529 15.10 -1.79 -6.59
C PHE A 529 15.50 -2.93 -5.65
N THR A 530 16.09 -4.00 -6.19
CA THR A 530 16.64 -5.10 -5.37
C THR A 530 17.77 -4.59 -4.49
N ALA A 531 18.76 -3.92 -5.07
CA ALA A 531 19.93 -3.43 -4.33
C ALA A 531 19.53 -2.45 -3.20
N THR A 532 18.58 -1.56 -3.49
CA THR A 532 18.09 -0.56 -2.53
C THR A 532 17.23 -1.13 -1.39
N ASN A 533 16.81 -2.38 -1.47
CA ASN A 533 16.03 -3.03 -0.40
C ASN A 533 16.81 -4.15 0.31
N VAL A 534 17.68 -4.86 -0.40
CA VAL A 534 18.51 -5.93 0.20
C VAL A 534 19.58 -5.36 1.14
N PHE A 535 20.16 -4.20 0.82
CA PHE A 535 21.17 -3.59 1.70
C PHE A 535 20.63 -3.27 3.10
N PRO A 536 19.56 -2.44 3.28
CA PRO A 536 19.03 -2.15 4.61
C PRO A 536 18.42 -3.39 5.29
N LEU A 537 17.93 -4.38 4.53
CA LEU A 537 17.45 -5.65 5.06
C LEU A 537 18.52 -6.40 5.87
N ILE A 538 19.76 -6.40 5.37
CA ILE A 538 20.89 -7.12 5.99
C ILE A 538 21.65 -6.22 6.96
N ALA A 539 21.98 -5.00 6.54
CA ALA A 539 22.86 -4.10 7.27
C ALA A 539 22.29 -3.66 8.63
N ILE A 540 20.97 -3.67 8.81
CA ILE A 540 20.32 -3.32 10.10
C ILE A 540 20.62 -4.34 11.22
N TRP A 541 21.13 -5.54 10.88
CA TRP A 541 21.53 -6.57 11.84
C TRP A 541 22.98 -6.47 12.31
N VAL A 542 23.75 -5.55 11.74
CA VAL A 542 25.12 -5.29 12.17
C VAL A 542 25.07 -4.28 13.31
N PRO A 543 25.42 -4.64 14.56
CA PRO A 543 25.33 -3.71 15.69
C PRO A 543 26.35 -2.58 15.56
N ASP A 544 25.96 -1.39 16.03
CA ASP A 544 26.89 -0.28 16.29
C ASP A 544 27.08 -0.15 17.82
N PRO A 545 28.27 -0.43 18.36
CA PRO A 545 28.53 -0.31 19.79
C PRO A 545 28.25 1.08 20.37
N MET A 546 28.25 2.13 19.53
CA MET A 546 27.96 3.50 19.95
C MET A 546 26.46 3.82 20.01
N GLU A 547 25.60 3.00 19.40
CA GLU A 547 24.15 3.19 19.37
C GLU A 547 23.41 1.90 19.77
N PRO A 548 23.38 1.56 21.08
CA PRO A 548 22.69 0.36 21.57
C PRO A 548 21.16 0.44 21.47
N PHE A 549 20.61 1.62 21.17
CA PHE A 549 19.18 1.86 21.08
C PHE A 549 18.84 2.56 19.76
N MET A 550 17.60 2.44 19.30
CA MET A 550 17.14 3.21 18.14
C MET A 550 17.22 4.72 18.42
N VAL A 551 17.55 5.52 17.41
CA VAL A 551 17.85 6.96 17.55
C VAL A 551 16.75 7.76 18.24
N ARG A 552 15.49 7.47 17.89
CA ARG A 552 14.30 8.15 18.44
C ARG A 552 13.64 7.37 19.57
N SER A 553 14.38 6.49 20.25
CA SER A 553 13.87 5.74 21.39
C SER A 553 14.24 6.33 22.76
N SER A 554 15.06 7.39 22.80
CA SER A 554 15.55 7.97 24.07
C SER A 554 16.17 6.90 25.00
N GLY A 555 16.89 5.93 24.42
CA GLY A 555 17.55 4.87 25.19
C GLY A 555 16.62 3.74 25.67
N LYS A 556 15.40 3.62 25.15
CA LYS A 556 14.38 2.71 25.69
C LYS A 556 14.10 1.49 24.81
N VAL A 557 14.34 1.60 23.51
CA VAL A 557 14.04 0.51 22.57
C VAL A 557 15.34 0.04 21.95
N PRO A 558 15.80 -1.19 22.28
CA PRO A 558 17.03 -1.74 21.74
C PRO A 558 17.04 -1.73 20.21
N TRP A 559 18.23 -1.54 19.63
CA TRP A 559 18.45 -1.38 18.19
C TRP A 559 17.88 -2.52 17.33
N PHE A 560 17.73 -3.73 17.90
CA PHE A 560 17.25 -4.94 17.22
C PHE A 560 15.74 -5.18 17.31
N SER A 561 15.00 -4.37 18.08
CA SER A 561 13.65 -4.73 18.52
C SER A 561 12.63 -4.83 17.39
N SER A 562 12.60 -3.84 16.49
CA SER A 562 11.59 -3.78 15.41
C SER A 562 11.77 -4.89 14.38
N GLN A 563 13.01 -5.15 13.96
CA GLN A 563 13.35 -6.20 13.02
C GLN A 563 13.15 -7.59 13.65
N THR A 564 13.43 -7.76 14.94
CA THR A 564 13.15 -9.01 15.65
C THR A 564 11.66 -9.28 15.77
N MET A 565 10.86 -8.26 16.14
CA MET A 565 9.40 -8.37 16.15
C MET A 565 8.86 -8.76 14.77
N THR A 566 9.45 -8.21 13.71
CA THR A 566 9.08 -8.55 12.33
C THR A 566 9.38 -10.01 11.99
N LEU A 567 10.61 -10.47 12.26
CA LEU A 567 10.98 -11.86 12.01
C LEU A 567 10.17 -12.83 12.86
N ALA A 568 9.81 -12.45 14.09
CA ALA A 568 8.93 -13.25 14.95
C ALA A 568 7.52 -13.40 14.34
N ILE A 569 6.94 -12.32 13.80
CA ILE A 569 5.63 -12.36 13.14
C ILE A 569 5.69 -13.19 11.84
N LEU A 570 6.77 -13.06 11.06
CA LEU A 570 6.97 -13.89 9.86
C LEU A 570 7.19 -15.37 10.22
N GLY A 571 7.93 -15.65 11.29
CA GLY A 571 8.10 -16.99 11.84
C GLY A 571 6.77 -17.59 12.31
N ALA A 572 5.95 -16.79 13.01
CA ALA A 572 4.60 -17.18 13.40
C ALA A 572 3.69 -17.43 12.18
N ALA A 573 3.84 -16.65 11.11
CA ALA A 573 3.13 -16.87 9.86
C ALA A 573 3.57 -18.16 9.15
N GLY A 574 4.86 -18.51 9.22
CA GLY A 574 5.40 -19.79 8.76
C GLY A 574 4.87 -20.97 9.59
N ALA A 575 4.83 -20.83 10.91
CA ALA A 575 4.23 -21.84 11.81
C ALA A 575 2.72 -22.00 11.53
N TYR A 576 2.02 -20.89 11.29
CA TYR A 576 0.62 -20.90 10.87
C TYR A 576 0.43 -21.64 9.54
N TRP A 577 1.31 -21.42 8.55
CA TRP A 577 1.30 -22.16 7.29
C TRP A 577 1.50 -23.68 7.51
N LEU A 578 2.44 -24.09 8.37
CA LEU A 578 2.64 -25.50 8.73
C LEU A 578 1.38 -26.11 9.36
N GLY A 579 0.78 -25.40 10.33
CA GLY A 579 -0.48 -25.81 10.96
C GLY A 579 -1.64 -25.88 9.96
N PHE A 580 -1.73 -24.92 9.03
CA PHE A 580 -2.73 -24.91 7.97
C PHE A 580 -2.54 -26.07 6.98
N ARG A 581 -1.29 -26.38 6.60
CA ARG A 581 -0.96 -27.54 5.77
C ARG A 581 -1.32 -28.85 6.46
N PHE A 582 -1.02 -28.97 7.75
CA PHE A 582 -1.41 -30.13 8.55
C PHE A 582 -2.94 -30.26 8.64
N TYR A 583 -3.65 -29.15 8.86
CA TYR A 583 -5.12 -29.12 8.86
C TYR A 583 -5.71 -29.61 7.53
N LEU A 584 -5.20 -29.09 6.40
CA LEU A 584 -5.63 -29.53 5.06
C LEU A 584 -5.31 -31.01 4.81
N TRP A 585 -4.13 -31.48 5.22
CA TRP A 585 -3.76 -32.90 5.13
C TRP A 585 -4.69 -33.78 5.96
N HIS A 586 -4.94 -33.42 7.23
CA HIS A 586 -5.84 -34.16 8.10
C HIS A 586 -7.27 -34.20 7.56
N ARG A 587 -7.78 -33.08 7.02
CA ARG A 587 -9.10 -33.04 6.37
C ARG A 587 -9.16 -33.94 5.16
N ARG A 588 -8.12 -33.93 4.31
CA ARG A 588 -8.01 -34.81 3.15
C ARG A 588 -8.00 -36.28 3.56
N THR A 589 -7.20 -36.68 4.54
CA THR A 589 -7.08 -38.09 4.93
C THR A 589 -8.31 -38.62 5.65
N LYS A 590 -8.99 -37.77 6.44
CA LYS A 590 -10.12 -38.20 7.28
C LYS A 590 -11.48 -38.04 6.62
N TYR A 591 -11.68 -36.98 5.85
CA TYR A 591 -12.98 -36.64 5.24
C TYR A 591 -12.95 -36.71 3.71
N GLY A 592 -11.79 -36.99 3.10
CA GLY A 592 -11.67 -37.01 1.65
C GLY A 592 -11.89 -35.63 1.02
N GLU A 593 -11.63 -34.54 1.74
CA GLU A 593 -11.92 -33.19 1.24
C GLU A 593 -10.66 -32.36 0.92
N MET A 594 -10.76 -31.50 -0.08
CA MET A 594 -9.78 -30.50 -0.48
C MET A 594 -10.38 -29.09 -0.42
N LEU A 595 -9.62 -28.13 0.11
CA LEU A 595 -9.94 -26.71 -0.04
C LEU A 595 -9.63 -26.25 -1.47
N LYS A 596 -10.66 -25.86 -2.22
CA LYS A 596 -10.53 -25.30 -3.56
C LYS A 596 -11.06 -23.86 -3.55
N VAL A 597 -10.17 -22.93 -3.88
CA VAL A 597 -10.52 -21.52 -4.06
C VAL A 597 -10.50 -21.24 -5.55
N THR A 598 -11.65 -20.91 -6.11
CA THR A 598 -11.77 -20.57 -7.53
C THR A 598 -12.21 -19.13 -7.68
N ARG A 599 -11.55 -18.40 -8.58
CA ARG A 599 -11.90 -17.03 -8.95
C ARG A 599 -12.20 -17.00 -10.44
N VAL A 600 -13.42 -16.64 -10.79
CA VAL A 600 -13.88 -16.62 -12.19
C VAL A 600 -14.23 -15.18 -12.57
N PRO A 601 -13.40 -14.53 -13.41
CA PRO A 601 -13.70 -13.21 -13.95
C PRO A 601 -14.80 -13.29 -15.01
N VAL A 602 -15.75 -12.35 -14.98
CA VAL A 602 -16.83 -12.23 -15.96
C VAL A 602 -16.65 -10.96 -16.77
N PHE A 603 -16.53 -11.06 -18.09
CA PHE A 603 -16.27 -9.92 -18.98
C PHE A 603 -17.51 -9.55 -19.84
N LYS A 604 -17.51 -8.32 -20.34
CA LYS A 604 -18.41 -7.77 -21.36
C LYS A 604 -17.57 -7.19 -22.50
N GLY A 605 -18.08 -7.22 -23.72
CA GLY A 605 -17.43 -6.58 -24.87
C GLY A 605 -17.65 -5.06 -24.90
N GLY A 606 -16.62 -4.28 -25.23
CA GLY A 606 -16.70 -2.82 -25.39
C GLY A 606 -17.66 -2.37 -26.52
N GLN A 607 -18.21 -1.15 -26.42
CA GLN A 607 -19.11 -0.58 -27.44
C GLN A 607 -18.43 -0.52 -28.82
N GLY A 608 -19.09 -1.08 -29.84
CA GLY A 608 -18.64 -1.04 -31.24
C GLY A 608 -17.47 -1.98 -31.58
N GLY A 609 -17.10 -2.92 -30.70
CA GLY A 609 -16.02 -3.88 -30.94
C GLY A 609 -14.60 -3.28 -30.89
N ARG A 610 -14.47 -1.96 -30.65
CA ARG A 610 -13.20 -1.23 -30.58
C ARG A 610 -12.62 -1.11 -29.15
N GLY A 611 -13.32 -1.61 -28.13
CA GLY A 611 -13.02 -1.33 -26.72
C GLY A 611 -12.38 -2.46 -25.90
N GLY A 612 -12.09 -3.62 -26.48
CA GLY A 612 -11.56 -4.77 -25.73
C GLY A 612 -12.57 -5.42 -24.79
N LEU A 613 -12.08 -6.39 -23.99
CA LEU A 613 -12.81 -7.05 -22.91
C LEU A 613 -12.72 -6.25 -21.62
N VAL A 614 -13.74 -6.46 -20.82
CA VAL A 614 -14.16 -5.50 -19.83
C VAL A 614 -14.79 -6.39 -18.71
N LEU A 615 -14.05 -6.80 -17.68
CA LEU A 615 -14.41 -7.49 -16.40
C LEU A 615 -15.51 -6.84 -15.51
N LEU A 616 -16.78 -7.21 -15.64
CA LEU A 616 -17.87 -6.67 -14.81
C LEU A 616 -18.05 -7.29 -13.42
N TYR A 617 -17.66 -8.55 -13.24
CA TYR A 617 -17.86 -9.29 -11.99
C TYR A 617 -16.69 -10.23 -11.74
N GLU A 618 -16.42 -10.53 -10.48
CA GLU A 618 -15.56 -11.63 -10.07
C GLU A 618 -16.37 -12.57 -9.15
N ILE A 619 -16.49 -13.82 -9.56
CA ILE A 619 -17.12 -14.87 -8.75
C ILE A 619 -16.01 -15.58 -7.99
N ILE A 620 -15.97 -15.40 -6.67
CA ILE A 620 -15.05 -16.11 -5.78
C ILE A 620 -15.82 -17.26 -5.12
N ARG A 621 -15.33 -18.49 -5.22
CA ARG A 621 -15.87 -19.63 -4.47
C ARG A 621 -14.80 -20.21 -3.56
N VAL A 622 -15.13 -20.37 -2.29
CA VAL A 622 -14.29 -21.03 -1.28
C VAL A 622 -15.01 -22.30 -0.86
N GLN A 623 -14.71 -23.39 -1.57
CA GLN A 623 -15.44 -24.65 -1.43
C GLN A 623 -14.54 -25.74 -0.86
N ARG A 624 -15.18 -26.66 -0.14
CA ARG A 624 -14.61 -27.97 0.19
C ARG A 624 -15.14 -28.94 -0.85
N LYS A 625 -14.25 -29.51 -1.65
CA LYS A 625 -14.59 -30.51 -2.68
C LYS A 625 -14.03 -31.86 -2.29
N ASP A 626 -14.64 -32.92 -2.78
CA ASP A 626 -14.06 -34.24 -2.68
C ASP A 626 -12.67 -34.26 -3.33
N TRP A 627 -11.73 -34.86 -2.64
CA TRP A 627 -10.34 -34.95 -3.08
C TRP A 627 -10.25 -36.02 -4.15
N VAL A 628 -9.90 -35.60 -5.37
CA VAL A 628 -9.64 -36.50 -6.51
C VAL A 628 -8.12 -36.49 -6.79
N PRO A 629 -7.45 -37.65 -6.84
CA PRO A 629 -6.00 -37.74 -7.06
C PRO A 629 -5.50 -37.07 -8.35
N GLU A 630 -6.30 -37.11 -9.42
CA GLU A 630 -5.93 -36.61 -10.75
C GLU A 630 -5.87 -35.09 -10.85
N GLU A 631 -6.76 -34.37 -10.15
CA GLU A 631 -6.76 -32.89 -10.13
C GLU A 631 -5.48 -32.33 -9.48
N GLU A 632 -4.92 -33.06 -8.50
CA GLU A 632 -3.68 -32.65 -7.82
C GLU A 632 -2.44 -32.80 -8.72
N ASN A 633 -2.45 -33.74 -9.68
CA ASN A 633 -1.37 -33.90 -10.65
C ASN A 633 -1.45 -32.86 -11.79
N GLN A 634 -2.66 -32.43 -12.18
CA GLN A 634 -2.84 -31.34 -13.14
C GLN A 634 -2.44 -29.97 -12.53
N GLU A 635 -2.70 -29.73 -11.24
CA GLU A 635 -2.22 -28.53 -10.54
C GLU A 635 -0.72 -28.59 -10.15
N LYS A 636 -0.12 -29.78 -10.06
CA LYS A 636 1.33 -29.98 -9.80
C LYS A 636 2.19 -29.87 -11.04
N GLN A 637 1.64 -30.00 -12.24
CA GLN A 637 2.40 -29.66 -13.44
C GLN A 637 2.68 -28.16 -13.40
N PRO A 638 3.95 -27.72 -13.38
CA PRO A 638 4.22 -26.36 -13.73
C PRO A 638 3.60 -26.13 -15.11
N GLU A 639 3.19 -24.90 -15.43
CA GLU A 639 2.93 -24.45 -16.81
C GLU A 639 4.20 -24.54 -17.70
N SER A 640 5.12 -25.48 -17.42
CA SER A 640 6.23 -25.91 -18.26
C SER A 640 5.82 -26.95 -19.29
N ALA A 641 4.59 -27.50 -19.25
CA ALA A 641 4.07 -28.35 -20.33
C ALA A 641 3.54 -27.55 -21.54
N GLU A 642 3.44 -26.21 -21.44
CA GLU A 642 3.24 -25.30 -22.60
C GLU A 642 4.59 -24.85 -23.22
N ASN A 643 5.72 -25.47 -22.84
CA ASN A 643 7.04 -25.21 -23.44
C ASN A 643 7.34 -26.06 -24.68
N SER A 644 6.36 -26.79 -25.20
CA SER A 644 6.45 -27.50 -26.48
C SER A 644 5.21 -27.18 -27.29
N ILE A 645 5.21 -26.00 -27.93
CA ILE A 645 4.74 -25.67 -29.29
C ILE A 645 5.15 -24.22 -29.57
#